data_AF-A0A3B9ALE6-F1
#
_entry.id   AF-A0A3B9ALE6-F1
#
_cell.length_a   1.000
_cell.length_b   1.000
_cell.length_c   1.000
_cell.angle_alpha   90.00
_cell.angle_beta   90.00
_cell.angle_gamma   90.00
#
_symmetry.space_group_name_H-M   'P 1'
#
loop_
_entity.id
_entity.type
_entity.pdbx_description
1 polymer ?
#
loop_
_entity_poly.entity_id
_entity_poly.type
_entity_poly.pdbx_seq_one_letter_code
_entity_poly.pdbx_strand_id
1 'polypeptide(L)'
;MKEKTAYETLVNALSLNYINNSLKNIIIDNKHHEAYGDILNKPTPMHSYPFSRNIVIVGAGASHNACGEIKLAKQAGEHLLGQFSKIKDLIDGEIKSLSRIYQLKEEDFETKLLAINKFYPKDLKRELKELYDHRYYPSLTYEIIAHLFKHRFIDAIVNFNFDEILDRAIEDELQPYEYDKIISDGDYDQLDTTSEIGLKRPIYIKPHGTISHESTLRFTRVDYFLMPQGIESALIELIKAHVNLVNTQVPVNLIVVGYNMQSAEFNHILQDNLPNNSRIFHLTPEKLAESVLPDWQKEKGIKYIHSSEFPYTGIEKESYNLDGVMHRLWNDISDNFETRFKPRGIDRHILLTKLFQSNDLKHSKEQIHQYIQDRTFFEFALSLFKYKGFMSVVQLSEDRFGKYLNLYRKNSPNATVLDFIDKFKISDFAYGKKAFRMHENGNENALILNKNQFDEFINDKGKYWKRYVSKSIADRYEELARDRNEMHPHDRVKNIFLEGDEEVSPKYSNIYQNLFSKPILLPTKLSLNYHTAHFIKHEFCDTLFCVAETGEWLLKEFEMLSKLKQIYLIIADDTYQSDLEQAFGAPTSNCKIHIRRLDWWSHNQHMSIFLQGIEDKKSNGKNKQHNYELPWLDYHFNAIAAIYFNRSFKNSFINPVLLTGKDAKIPIESFVAYWLKTVLNRNVKLEDVKLDRFKVLHL
;
A
#
# COMPACT_ATOMS: atom_id res chain seq x y z
N MET A 1 1.61 -28.88 -21.68
CA MET A 1 1.76 -27.96 -20.52
C MET A 1 0.93 -28.53 -19.38
N LYS A 2 1.47 -28.65 -18.16
CA LYS A 2 0.65 -28.98 -16.99
C LYS A 2 -0.35 -27.84 -16.77
N GLU A 3 -1.61 -28.16 -16.55
CA GLU A 3 -2.63 -27.17 -16.22
C GLU A 3 -2.21 -26.49 -14.90
N LYS A 4 -2.15 -25.14 -14.89
CA LYS A 4 -1.84 -24.40 -13.66
C LYS A 4 -2.89 -24.71 -12.61
N THR A 5 -2.47 -24.82 -11.36
CA THR A 5 -3.43 -24.99 -10.28
C THR A 5 -4.32 -23.75 -10.18
N ALA A 6 -5.51 -23.96 -9.63
CA ALA A 6 -6.48 -22.93 -9.36
C ALA A 6 -5.90 -21.80 -8.47
N TYR A 7 -5.07 -22.18 -7.49
CA TYR A 7 -4.30 -21.27 -6.64
C TYR A 7 -3.32 -20.38 -7.42
N GLU A 8 -2.49 -20.99 -8.28
CA GLU A 8 -1.54 -20.25 -9.12
C GLU A 8 -2.25 -19.27 -10.03
N THR A 9 -3.50 -19.57 -10.44
CA THR A 9 -4.32 -18.64 -11.21
C THR A 9 -4.66 -17.39 -10.41
N LEU A 10 -5.02 -17.50 -9.13
CA LEU A 10 -5.27 -16.36 -8.24
C LEU A 10 -4.02 -15.52 -8.03
N VAL A 11 -2.91 -16.17 -7.68
CA VAL A 11 -1.60 -15.50 -7.47
C VAL A 11 -1.23 -14.69 -8.71
N ASN A 12 -1.30 -15.30 -9.89
CA ASN A 12 -0.99 -14.62 -11.15
C ASN A 12 -1.98 -13.49 -11.44
N ALA A 13 -3.28 -13.67 -11.20
CA ALA A 13 -4.28 -12.62 -11.42
C ALA A 13 -4.01 -11.37 -10.58
N LEU A 14 -3.65 -11.54 -9.30
CA LEU A 14 -3.29 -10.44 -8.41
C LEU A 14 -1.95 -9.80 -8.83
N SER A 15 -0.91 -10.58 -9.10
CA SER A 15 0.38 -10.07 -9.58
C SER A 15 0.24 -9.26 -10.87
N LEU A 16 -0.49 -9.78 -11.87
CA LEU A 16 -0.74 -9.09 -13.13
C LEU A 16 -1.52 -7.79 -12.91
N ASN A 17 -2.49 -7.78 -11.99
CA ASN A 17 -3.24 -6.56 -11.70
C ASN A 17 -2.37 -5.45 -11.10
N TYR A 18 -1.41 -5.81 -10.25
CA TYR A 18 -0.43 -4.84 -9.74
C TYR A 18 0.44 -4.26 -10.86
N ILE A 19 0.94 -5.11 -11.76
CA ILE A 19 1.74 -4.66 -12.93
C ILE A 19 0.90 -3.75 -13.83
N ASN A 20 -0.31 -4.18 -14.15
CA ASN A 20 -1.25 -3.45 -14.98
C ASN A 20 -1.56 -2.06 -14.43
N ASN A 21 -1.88 -1.98 -13.12
CA ASN A 21 -2.15 -0.71 -12.48
C ASN A 21 -0.88 0.17 -12.35
N SER A 22 0.30 -0.44 -12.32
CA SER A 22 1.60 0.26 -12.25
C SER A 22 2.07 0.81 -13.59
N LEU A 23 1.76 0.12 -14.69
CA LEU A 23 2.29 0.40 -16.04
C LEU A 23 1.21 0.80 -17.06
N LYS A 24 0.06 1.32 -16.60
CA LYS A 24 -1.08 1.72 -17.45
C LYS A 24 -0.68 2.55 -18.67
N ASN A 25 0.31 3.43 -18.54
CA ASN A 25 0.76 4.30 -19.63
C ASN A 25 1.60 3.56 -20.69
N ILE A 26 2.29 2.47 -20.32
CA ILE A 26 3.00 1.62 -21.29
C ILE A 26 1.99 0.72 -22.02
N ILE A 27 0.87 0.32 -21.37
CA ILE A 27 -0.21 -0.56 -21.90
C ILE A 27 -0.67 -0.15 -23.29
N ILE A 28 -0.70 1.15 -23.54
CA ILE A 28 -1.19 1.74 -24.78
C ILE A 28 -0.21 1.52 -25.95
N ASP A 29 1.08 1.26 -25.68
CA ASP A 29 2.16 1.23 -26.69
C ASP A 29 2.59 -0.19 -27.14
N ASN A 30 1.82 -1.25 -26.85
CA ASN A 30 2.07 -2.65 -27.29
C ASN A 30 3.41 -3.31 -26.85
N LYS A 31 4.24 -2.67 -26.01
CA LYS A 31 5.49 -3.25 -25.45
C LYS A 31 5.27 -4.11 -24.18
N HIS A 32 4.07 -4.66 -24.00
CA HIS A 32 3.62 -5.28 -22.74
C HIS A 32 4.32 -6.57 -22.40
N HIS A 33 4.49 -7.42 -23.40
CA HIS A 33 5.01 -8.75 -23.21
C HIS A 33 6.45 -8.76 -22.67
N GLU A 34 7.26 -7.78 -23.08
CA GLU A 34 8.64 -7.61 -22.58
C GLU A 34 8.65 -7.19 -21.11
N ALA A 35 7.77 -6.25 -20.72
CA ALA A 35 7.69 -5.77 -19.34
C ALA A 35 7.35 -6.88 -18.34
N TYR A 36 6.39 -7.76 -18.65
CA TYR A 36 6.08 -8.89 -17.75
C TYR A 36 7.25 -9.87 -17.63
N GLY A 37 7.97 -10.14 -18.73
CA GLY A 37 9.14 -11.01 -18.73
C GLY A 37 10.29 -10.47 -17.89
N ASP A 38 10.44 -9.14 -17.84
CA ASP A 38 11.43 -8.49 -16.97
C ASP A 38 11.01 -8.45 -15.50
N ILE A 39 9.71 -8.39 -15.22
CA ILE A 39 9.18 -8.15 -13.87
C ILE A 39 8.94 -9.45 -13.08
N LEU A 40 8.47 -10.50 -13.76
CA LEU A 40 8.06 -11.74 -13.13
C LEU A 40 9.16 -12.80 -13.21
N ASN A 41 9.42 -13.50 -12.10
CA ASN A 41 10.37 -14.62 -12.04
C ASN A 41 9.91 -15.84 -12.85
N LYS A 42 8.59 -15.96 -13.08
CA LYS A 42 7.98 -17.14 -13.68
C LYS A 42 7.31 -16.74 -15.00
N PRO A 43 7.56 -17.46 -16.10
CA PRO A 43 6.86 -17.22 -17.36
C PRO A 43 5.37 -17.43 -17.15
N THR A 44 4.60 -16.36 -17.30
CA THR A 44 3.15 -16.38 -17.16
C THR A 44 2.55 -16.41 -18.56
N PRO A 45 1.89 -17.52 -18.98
CA PRO A 45 1.18 -17.55 -20.25
C PRO A 45 0.10 -16.46 -20.21
N MET A 46 0.31 -15.42 -21.01
CA MET A 46 -0.70 -14.38 -21.18
C MET A 46 -1.84 -14.98 -21.98
N HIS A 47 -2.99 -15.13 -21.33
CA HIS A 47 -4.24 -15.36 -22.06
C HIS A 47 -4.57 -14.12 -22.90
N SER A 48 -5.48 -14.27 -23.85
CA SER A 48 -5.96 -13.22 -24.76
C SER A 48 -6.51 -11.95 -24.07
N TYR A 49 -6.72 -11.98 -22.75
CA TYR A 49 -7.15 -10.82 -21.96
C TYR A 49 -6.10 -10.49 -20.88
N PRO A 50 -5.25 -9.46 -21.10
CA PRO A 50 -4.27 -9.01 -20.10
C PRO A 50 -4.90 -8.40 -18.85
N PHE A 51 -6.19 -8.09 -18.87
CA PHE A 51 -6.91 -7.40 -17.80
C PHE A 51 -8.01 -8.27 -17.19
N SER A 52 -8.07 -8.25 -15.86
CA SER A 52 -9.20 -8.78 -15.09
C SER A 52 -9.44 -7.86 -13.90
N ARG A 53 -10.69 -7.74 -13.46
CA ARG A 53 -11.03 -6.99 -12.25
C ARG A 53 -11.02 -7.91 -11.04
N ASN A 54 -10.27 -7.55 -10.01
CA ASN A 54 -10.18 -8.32 -8.77
C ASN A 54 -11.03 -7.67 -7.68
N ILE A 55 -12.06 -8.38 -7.23
CA ILE A 55 -12.99 -7.90 -6.21
C ILE A 55 -12.93 -8.85 -5.01
N VAL A 56 -12.59 -8.32 -3.84
CA VAL A 56 -12.67 -9.09 -2.59
C VAL A 56 -14.05 -8.92 -1.98
N ILE A 57 -14.66 -10.05 -1.61
CA ILE A 57 -15.95 -10.10 -0.93
C ILE A 57 -15.70 -10.56 0.51
N VAL A 58 -16.10 -9.75 1.48
CA VAL A 58 -15.86 -10.03 2.90
C VAL A 58 -17.20 -10.28 3.60
N GLY A 59 -17.29 -11.44 4.24
CA GLY A 59 -18.44 -11.84 5.05
C GLY A 59 -18.10 -12.03 6.53
N ALA A 60 -19.12 -12.32 7.35
CA ALA A 60 -19.00 -12.32 8.81
C ALA A 60 -18.00 -13.36 9.33
N GLY A 61 -17.74 -14.42 8.55
CA GLY A 61 -16.73 -15.43 8.86
C GLY A 61 -15.30 -14.87 8.94
N ALA A 62 -14.99 -13.83 8.17
CA ALA A 62 -13.68 -13.18 8.25
C ALA A 62 -13.51 -12.43 9.58
N SER A 63 -14.53 -11.68 10.00
CA SER A 63 -14.55 -10.97 11.29
C SER A 63 -14.55 -11.96 12.48
N HIS A 64 -15.29 -13.05 12.36
CA HIS A 64 -15.30 -14.11 13.36
C HIS A 64 -13.94 -14.81 13.46
N ASN A 65 -13.29 -15.12 12.34
CA ASN A 65 -11.94 -15.69 12.37
C ASN A 65 -10.92 -14.70 12.97
N ALA A 66 -11.06 -13.41 12.68
CA ALA A 66 -10.21 -12.37 13.25
C ALA A 66 -10.26 -12.39 14.78
N CYS A 67 -11.45 -12.23 15.37
CA CYS A 67 -11.58 -11.97 16.80
C CYS A 67 -12.13 -13.10 17.67
N GLY A 68 -12.76 -14.13 17.09
CA GLY A 68 -13.45 -15.21 17.80
C GLY A 68 -14.70 -14.79 18.59
N GLU A 69 -14.82 -13.51 18.96
CA GLU A 69 -15.88 -12.96 19.81
C GLU A 69 -17.09 -12.44 19.03
N ILE A 70 -16.88 -11.97 17.79
CA ILE A 70 -17.97 -11.50 16.94
C ILE A 70 -18.91 -12.68 16.66
N LYS A 71 -20.14 -12.55 17.16
CA LYS A 71 -21.17 -13.57 17.02
C LYS A 71 -21.59 -13.69 15.56
N LEU A 72 -21.55 -14.91 15.04
CA LEU A 72 -22.13 -15.23 13.74
C LEU A 72 -23.65 -15.05 13.77
N ALA A 73 -24.26 -14.87 12.60
CA ALA A 73 -25.68 -14.59 12.42
C ALA A 73 -26.61 -15.42 13.34
N LYS A 74 -26.44 -16.75 13.40
CA LYS A 74 -27.24 -17.61 14.28
C LYS A 74 -27.09 -17.27 15.77
N GLN A 75 -25.86 -17.15 16.24
CA GLN A 75 -25.52 -16.84 17.64
C GLN A 75 -25.96 -15.42 18.03
N ALA A 76 -25.82 -14.47 17.10
CA ALA A 76 -26.26 -13.10 17.27
C ALA A 76 -27.79 -13.02 17.43
N GLY A 77 -28.54 -13.73 16.57
CA GLY A 77 -30.00 -13.78 16.66
C GLY A 77 -30.49 -14.37 17.99
N GLU A 78 -29.86 -15.45 18.47
CA GLU A 78 -30.18 -16.05 19.78
C GLU A 78 -29.85 -15.11 20.94
N HIS A 79 -28.70 -14.42 20.88
CA HIS A 79 -28.30 -13.44 21.88
C HIS A 79 -29.32 -12.30 21.97
N LEU A 80 -29.72 -11.74 20.82
CA LEU A 80 -30.69 -10.64 20.77
C LEU A 80 -32.06 -11.07 21.30
N LEU A 81 -32.56 -12.25 20.94
CA LEU A 81 -33.81 -12.79 21.51
C LEU A 81 -33.75 -12.89 23.06
N GLY A 82 -32.58 -13.20 23.61
CA GLY A 82 -32.35 -13.19 25.06
C GLY A 82 -32.51 -11.80 25.69
N GLN A 83 -32.02 -10.75 25.04
CA GLN A 83 -32.15 -9.36 25.51
C GLN A 83 -33.60 -8.89 25.53
N PHE A 84 -34.45 -9.40 24.62
CA PHE A 84 -35.87 -9.07 24.53
C PHE A 84 -36.78 -10.11 25.22
N SER A 85 -36.27 -10.85 26.21
CA SER A 85 -36.97 -11.95 26.89
C SER A 85 -38.35 -11.59 27.47
N LYS A 86 -38.56 -10.35 27.89
CA LYS A 86 -39.85 -9.88 28.47
C LYS A 86 -41.03 -9.95 27.51
N ILE A 87 -40.78 -9.93 26.20
CA ILE A 87 -41.82 -10.00 25.17
C ILE A 87 -41.59 -11.16 24.20
N LYS A 88 -40.81 -12.16 24.62
CA LYS A 88 -40.41 -13.29 23.78
C LYS A 88 -41.60 -13.96 23.09
N ASP A 89 -42.72 -14.15 23.78
CA ASP A 89 -43.91 -14.78 23.21
C ASP A 89 -44.49 -14.01 22.02
N LEU A 90 -44.42 -12.66 22.05
CA LEU A 90 -44.85 -11.82 20.93
C LEU A 90 -43.89 -11.94 19.74
N ILE A 91 -42.58 -12.00 20.02
CA ILE A 91 -41.55 -12.16 18.99
C ILE A 91 -41.65 -13.54 18.34
N ASP A 92 -41.77 -14.60 19.13
CA ASP A 92 -41.93 -15.98 18.66
C ASP A 92 -43.24 -16.13 17.86
N GLY A 93 -44.31 -15.46 18.30
CA GLY A 93 -45.56 -15.36 17.54
C GLY A 93 -45.38 -14.69 16.18
N GLU A 94 -44.61 -13.60 16.13
CA GLU A 94 -44.29 -12.91 14.88
C GLU A 94 -43.38 -13.75 13.97
N ILE A 95 -42.37 -14.43 14.51
CA ILE A 95 -41.49 -15.33 13.74
C ILE A 95 -42.32 -16.42 13.04
N LYS A 96 -43.24 -17.06 13.77
CA LYS A 96 -44.17 -18.05 13.20
C LYS A 96 -45.10 -17.44 12.16
N SER A 97 -45.56 -16.21 12.37
CA SER A 97 -46.37 -15.48 11.39
C SER A 97 -45.58 -15.22 10.11
N LEU A 98 -44.36 -14.71 10.22
CA LEU A 98 -43.45 -14.46 9.10
C LEU A 98 -43.13 -15.75 8.34
N SER A 99 -42.89 -16.85 9.05
CA SER A 99 -42.66 -18.16 8.43
C SER A 99 -43.89 -18.66 7.68
N ARG A 100 -45.08 -18.53 8.25
CA ARG A 100 -46.32 -18.99 7.61
C ARG A 100 -46.72 -18.15 6.39
N ILE A 101 -46.59 -16.82 6.49
CA ILE A 101 -47.08 -15.88 5.46
C ILE A 101 -46.06 -15.75 4.32
N TYR A 102 -44.79 -15.59 4.66
CA TYR A 102 -43.72 -15.28 3.70
C TYR A 102 -42.75 -16.45 3.47
N GLN A 103 -43.00 -17.62 4.07
CA GLN A 103 -42.16 -18.82 3.95
C GLN A 103 -40.71 -18.58 4.39
N LEU A 104 -40.50 -17.64 5.32
CA LEU A 104 -39.16 -17.41 5.89
C LEU A 104 -38.81 -18.53 6.87
N LYS A 105 -37.54 -18.89 6.98
CA LYS A 105 -37.10 -19.87 7.98
C LYS A 105 -37.05 -19.19 9.34
N GLU A 106 -37.56 -19.87 10.36
CA GLU A 106 -37.66 -19.35 11.73
C GLU A 106 -36.26 -19.18 12.36
N GLU A 107 -35.32 -20.03 11.97
CA GLU A 107 -33.95 -20.04 12.47
C GLU A 107 -33.06 -18.92 11.91
N ASP A 108 -33.44 -18.34 10.75
CA ASP A 108 -32.66 -17.31 10.05
C ASP A 108 -32.51 -16.05 10.90
N PHE A 109 -31.31 -15.49 10.89
CA PHE A 109 -30.96 -14.29 11.65
C PHE A 109 -31.84 -13.11 11.25
N GLU A 110 -32.04 -12.90 9.96
CA GLU A 110 -32.82 -11.81 9.40
C GLU A 110 -34.31 -11.92 9.77
N THR A 111 -34.86 -13.14 9.85
CA THR A 111 -36.24 -13.39 10.29
C THR A 111 -36.42 -12.96 11.74
N LYS A 112 -35.47 -13.33 12.61
CA LYS A 112 -35.47 -12.93 14.03
C LYS A 112 -35.35 -11.43 14.18
N LEU A 113 -34.43 -10.79 13.44
CA LEU A 113 -34.27 -9.34 13.46
C LEU A 113 -35.53 -8.61 12.98
N LEU A 114 -36.17 -9.08 11.91
CA LEU A 114 -37.41 -8.50 11.40
C LEU A 114 -38.53 -8.56 12.44
N ALA A 115 -38.66 -9.69 13.14
CA ALA A 115 -39.63 -9.84 14.22
C ALA A 115 -39.35 -8.90 15.41
N ILE A 116 -38.09 -8.78 15.83
CA ILE A 116 -37.71 -7.84 16.93
C ILE A 116 -37.94 -6.39 16.50
N ASN A 117 -37.55 -6.03 15.27
CA ASN A 117 -37.63 -4.66 14.75
C ASN A 117 -39.07 -4.13 14.70
N LYS A 118 -40.07 -5.00 14.52
CA LYS A 118 -41.49 -4.65 14.57
C LYS A 118 -41.90 -4.03 15.91
N PHE A 119 -41.33 -4.52 17.02
CA PHE A 119 -41.70 -4.11 18.37
C PHE A 119 -40.73 -3.08 18.96
N TYR A 120 -39.43 -3.20 18.69
CA TYR A 120 -38.38 -2.40 19.33
C TYR A 120 -37.27 -1.96 18.33
N PRO A 121 -37.59 -1.11 17.34
CA PRO A 121 -36.62 -0.74 16.30
C PRO A 121 -35.42 0.05 16.84
N LYS A 122 -35.62 0.92 17.84
CA LYS A 122 -34.54 1.73 18.44
C LYS A 122 -33.62 0.89 19.32
N ASP A 123 -34.20 0.06 20.19
CA ASP A 123 -33.40 -0.79 21.07
C ASP A 123 -32.64 -1.83 20.27
N LEU A 124 -33.23 -2.43 19.24
CA LEU A 124 -32.53 -3.38 18.37
C LEU A 124 -31.25 -2.78 17.77
N LYS A 125 -31.31 -1.54 17.25
CA LYS A 125 -30.12 -0.85 16.73
C LYS A 125 -29.05 -0.63 17.81
N ARG A 126 -29.47 -0.28 19.04
CA ARG A 126 -28.54 -0.15 20.18
C ARG A 126 -27.87 -1.50 20.50
N GLU A 127 -28.65 -2.58 20.60
CA GLU A 127 -28.11 -3.92 20.90
C GLU A 127 -27.18 -4.42 19.78
N LEU A 128 -27.52 -4.15 18.51
CA LEU A 128 -26.63 -4.46 17.38
C LEU A 128 -25.32 -3.67 17.46
N LYS A 129 -25.38 -2.39 17.86
CA LYS A 129 -24.20 -1.57 18.09
C LYS A 129 -23.32 -2.14 19.18
N GLU A 130 -23.89 -2.49 20.33
CA GLU A 130 -23.14 -3.13 21.41
C GLU A 130 -22.52 -4.47 20.98
N LEU A 131 -23.19 -5.22 20.10
CA LEU A 131 -22.71 -6.50 19.61
C LEU A 131 -21.61 -6.39 18.53
N TYR A 132 -21.59 -5.32 17.74
CA TYR A 132 -20.73 -5.20 16.54
C TYR A 132 -19.80 -3.97 16.54
N ASP A 133 -19.75 -3.16 17.59
CA ASP A 133 -18.81 -2.03 17.76
C ASP A 133 -17.37 -2.51 18.08
N HIS A 134 -16.84 -3.35 17.18
CA HIS A 134 -15.48 -3.84 17.18
C HIS A 134 -14.70 -3.10 16.09
N ARG A 135 -13.87 -2.14 16.48
CA ARG A 135 -13.07 -1.35 15.53
C ARG A 135 -11.56 -1.62 15.60
N TYR A 136 -11.03 -1.88 16.78
CA TYR A 136 -9.58 -1.88 17.02
C TYR A 136 -8.97 -3.27 17.12
N TYR A 137 -9.64 -4.28 16.59
CA TYR A 137 -9.14 -5.64 16.66
C TYR A 137 -8.08 -5.88 15.56
N PRO A 138 -6.85 -6.28 15.89
CA PRO A 138 -5.82 -6.54 14.88
C PRO A 138 -6.03 -7.92 14.24
N SER A 139 -6.11 -7.96 12.91
CA SER A 139 -6.27 -9.19 12.14
C SER A 139 -5.27 -9.21 10.99
N LEU A 140 -4.42 -10.23 10.90
CA LEU A 140 -3.47 -10.32 9.80
C LEU A 140 -4.18 -10.45 8.46
N THR A 141 -5.30 -11.18 8.41
CA THR A 141 -6.19 -11.25 7.24
C THR A 141 -6.57 -9.85 6.74
N TYR A 142 -7.11 -8.99 7.61
CA TYR A 142 -7.55 -7.65 7.21
C TYR A 142 -6.40 -6.69 6.92
N GLU A 143 -5.29 -6.80 7.66
CA GLU A 143 -4.07 -6.02 7.39
C GLU A 143 -3.50 -6.39 6.00
N ILE A 144 -3.49 -7.67 5.61
CA ILE A 144 -3.06 -8.11 4.27
C ILE A 144 -4.04 -7.66 3.19
N ILE A 145 -5.36 -7.74 3.42
CA ILE A 145 -6.36 -7.23 2.46
C ILE A 145 -6.17 -5.72 2.24
N ALA A 146 -6.00 -4.94 3.31
CA ALA A 146 -5.75 -3.51 3.23
C ALA A 146 -4.44 -3.21 2.47
N HIS A 147 -3.38 -3.98 2.72
CA HIS A 147 -2.10 -3.87 2.00
C HIS A 147 -2.24 -4.17 0.50
N LEU A 148 -2.91 -5.26 0.14
CA LEU A 148 -3.20 -5.62 -1.26
C LEU A 148 -4.08 -4.56 -1.95
N PHE A 149 -5.01 -3.94 -1.21
CA PHE A 149 -5.89 -2.88 -1.70
C PHE A 149 -5.13 -1.56 -1.93
N LYS A 150 -4.28 -1.15 -0.98
CA LYS A 150 -3.36 -0.01 -1.10
C LYS A 150 -2.50 -0.12 -2.34
N HIS A 151 -1.94 -1.30 -2.56
CA HIS A 151 -1.03 -1.55 -3.67
C HIS A 151 -1.72 -1.99 -4.97
N ARG A 152 -3.05 -1.88 -5.08
CA ARG A 152 -3.81 -2.12 -6.33
C ARG A 152 -3.67 -3.56 -6.87
N PHE A 153 -3.38 -4.52 -6.00
CA PHE A 153 -3.60 -5.93 -6.32
C PHE A 153 -5.12 -6.22 -6.37
N ILE A 154 -5.87 -5.57 -5.48
CA ILE A 154 -7.33 -5.61 -5.41
C ILE A 154 -7.89 -4.29 -5.95
N ASP A 155 -8.89 -4.36 -6.83
CA ASP A 155 -9.53 -3.18 -7.41
C ASP A 155 -10.66 -2.68 -6.52
N ALA A 156 -11.41 -3.59 -5.91
CA ALA A 156 -12.53 -3.25 -5.05
C ALA A 156 -12.72 -4.26 -3.91
N ILE A 157 -13.31 -3.79 -2.82
CA ILE A 157 -13.74 -4.60 -1.68
C ILE A 157 -15.23 -4.36 -1.48
N VAL A 158 -16.02 -5.43 -1.40
CA VAL A 158 -17.42 -5.41 -0.96
C VAL A 158 -17.49 -6.09 0.40
N ASN A 159 -17.76 -5.32 1.44
CA ASN A 159 -17.81 -5.80 2.82
C ASN A 159 -19.26 -5.80 3.34
N PHE A 160 -19.78 -6.99 3.62
CA PHE A 160 -21.14 -7.16 4.14
C PHE A 160 -21.22 -7.07 5.68
N ASN A 161 -20.08 -6.87 6.34
CA ASN A 161 -20.01 -6.84 7.80
C ASN A 161 -20.35 -5.46 8.37
N PHE A 162 -21.11 -5.44 9.47
CA PHE A 162 -21.45 -4.20 10.19
C PHE A 162 -20.26 -3.61 10.96
N ASP A 163 -19.40 -4.49 11.48
CA ASP A 163 -18.20 -4.13 12.24
C ASP A 163 -17.23 -3.31 11.39
N GLU A 164 -16.24 -2.72 12.06
CA GLU A 164 -15.30 -1.77 11.46
C GLU A 164 -13.86 -2.26 11.53
N ILE A 165 -13.64 -3.57 11.68
CA ILE A 165 -12.28 -4.12 11.80
C ILE A 165 -11.52 -3.94 10.48
N LEU A 166 -12.13 -4.30 9.35
CA LEU A 166 -11.53 -4.08 8.02
C LEU A 166 -11.47 -2.59 7.66
N ASP A 167 -12.49 -1.80 8.02
CA ASP A 167 -12.46 -0.34 7.86
C ASP A 167 -11.23 0.25 8.52
N ARG A 168 -10.91 -0.19 9.75
CA ARG A 168 -9.75 0.29 10.48
C ARG A 168 -8.44 -0.12 9.85
N ALA A 169 -8.32 -1.35 9.35
CA ALA A 169 -7.13 -1.80 8.64
C ALA A 169 -6.89 -0.98 7.34
N ILE A 170 -7.96 -0.70 6.59
CA ILE A 170 -7.91 0.17 5.40
C ILE A 170 -7.53 1.60 5.79
N GLU A 171 -8.12 2.16 6.85
CA GLU A 171 -7.81 3.50 7.36
C GLU A 171 -6.37 3.61 7.91
N ASP A 172 -5.79 2.52 8.40
CA ASP A 172 -4.39 2.50 8.82
C ASP A 172 -3.46 2.51 7.59
N GLU A 173 -3.83 1.83 6.50
CA GLU A 173 -3.00 1.71 5.29
C GLU A 173 -3.14 2.86 4.28
N LEU A 174 -4.37 3.34 4.08
CA LEU A 174 -4.74 4.36 3.09
C LEU A 174 -5.25 5.64 3.77
N GLN A 175 -5.13 6.75 3.06
CA GLN A 175 -5.77 8.02 3.38
C GLN A 175 -7.16 8.10 2.71
N PRO A 176 -8.10 8.93 3.23
CA PRO A 176 -9.46 9.00 2.71
C PRO A 176 -9.60 9.39 1.23
N TYR A 177 -8.60 10.06 0.64
CA TYR A 177 -8.61 10.47 -0.76
C TYR A 177 -8.00 9.42 -1.71
N GLU A 178 -7.44 8.33 -1.17
CA GLU A 178 -6.76 7.30 -1.95
C GLU A 178 -7.71 6.20 -2.43
N TYR A 179 -8.94 6.15 -1.93
CA TYR A 179 -9.97 5.20 -2.31
C TYR A 179 -11.36 5.84 -2.16
N ASP A 180 -12.35 5.28 -2.84
CA ASP A 180 -13.74 5.74 -2.78
C ASP A 180 -14.52 4.82 -1.82
N LYS A 181 -15.08 5.39 -0.75
CA LYS A 181 -15.87 4.67 0.27
C LYS A 181 -17.36 4.88 0.04
N ILE A 182 -18.11 3.81 -0.20
CA ILE A 182 -19.55 3.84 -0.48
C ILE A 182 -20.30 3.09 0.61
N ILE A 183 -21.01 3.81 1.48
CA ILE A 183 -21.84 3.22 2.55
C ILE A 183 -23.32 3.64 2.44
N SER A 184 -23.62 4.63 1.61
CA SER A 184 -24.94 5.19 1.34
C SER A 184 -25.05 5.69 -0.11
N ASP A 185 -26.27 6.02 -0.56
CA ASP A 185 -26.50 6.57 -1.90
C ASP A 185 -25.83 7.92 -2.13
N GLY A 186 -25.67 8.73 -1.07
CA GLY A 186 -25.00 10.02 -1.16
C GLY A 186 -23.49 9.93 -1.40
N ASP A 187 -22.91 8.74 -1.28
CA ASP A 187 -21.48 8.52 -1.51
C ASP A 187 -21.17 8.16 -2.98
N TYR A 188 -22.20 7.97 -3.82
CA TYR A 188 -22.06 7.48 -5.18
C TYR A 188 -22.33 8.56 -6.23
N ASP A 189 -21.26 9.06 -6.85
CA ASP A 189 -21.33 10.06 -7.93
C ASP A 189 -21.17 9.44 -9.35
N GLN A 190 -21.40 8.13 -9.49
CA GLN A 190 -21.01 7.26 -10.63
C GLN A 190 -19.53 6.86 -10.62
N LEU A 191 -19.24 5.61 -11.03
CA LEU A 191 -17.85 5.20 -11.17
C LEU A 191 -17.21 5.94 -12.33
N ASP A 192 -16.16 6.72 -12.03
CA ASP A 192 -15.35 7.36 -13.05
C ASP A 192 -14.61 6.28 -13.88
N THR A 193 -15.30 5.76 -14.88
CA THR A 193 -14.79 4.81 -15.88
C THR A 193 -14.03 5.51 -17.00
N THR A 194 -13.84 6.84 -16.94
CA THR A 194 -13.12 7.60 -17.97
C THR A 194 -11.64 7.24 -18.03
N SER A 195 -11.09 6.59 -17.01
CA SER A 195 -9.76 5.99 -17.12
C SER A 195 -9.79 4.84 -18.14
N GLU A 196 -9.03 5.01 -19.22
CA GLU A 196 -8.93 4.07 -20.34
C GLU A 196 -8.63 2.62 -19.90
N ILE A 197 -8.00 2.42 -18.72
CA ILE A 197 -7.66 1.10 -18.18
C ILE A 197 -8.02 1.02 -16.68
N GLY A 198 -9.10 0.28 -16.37
CA GLY A 198 -9.49 -0.07 -15.00
C GLY A 198 -10.14 1.06 -14.21
N LEU A 199 -10.15 0.95 -12.89
CA LEU A 199 -10.66 2.00 -11.99
C LEU A 199 -9.59 3.08 -11.75
N LYS A 200 -10.01 4.33 -11.60
CA LYS A 200 -9.17 5.46 -11.21
C LYS A 200 -8.61 5.30 -9.80
N ARG A 201 -9.46 4.84 -8.87
CA ARG A 201 -9.15 4.57 -7.47
C ARG A 201 -9.72 3.22 -7.03
N PRO A 202 -9.20 2.64 -5.94
CA PRO A 202 -9.82 1.50 -5.27
C PRO A 202 -11.20 1.87 -4.74
N ILE A 203 -12.13 0.92 -4.75
CA ILE A 203 -13.49 1.13 -4.26
C ILE A 203 -13.75 0.23 -3.05
N TYR A 204 -14.29 0.80 -1.98
CA TYR A 204 -14.73 0.08 -0.80
C TYR A 204 -16.22 0.29 -0.58
N ILE A 205 -17.02 -0.77 -0.70
CA ILE A 205 -18.48 -0.72 -0.59
C ILE A 205 -18.92 -1.50 0.65
N LYS A 206 -19.83 -0.92 1.45
CA LYS A 206 -20.56 -1.65 2.52
C LYS A 206 -22.06 -1.68 2.22
N PRO A 207 -22.55 -2.71 1.49
CA PRO A 207 -23.96 -2.80 1.11
C PRO A 207 -24.92 -2.94 2.30
N HIS A 208 -24.44 -3.34 3.48
CA HIS A 208 -25.27 -3.44 4.68
C HIS A 208 -25.08 -2.25 5.64
N GLY A 209 -24.31 -1.24 5.23
CA GLY A 209 -23.95 -0.11 6.08
C GLY A 209 -22.89 -0.45 7.13
N THR A 210 -22.76 0.42 8.12
CA THR A 210 -21.74 0.27 9.17
C THR A 210 -22.21 0.81 10.52
N ILE A 211 -21.66 0.23 11.59
CA ILE A 211 -22.14 0.47 12.96
C ILE A 211 -21.94 1.91 13.46
N SER A 212 -20.92 2.62 12.95
CA SER A 212 -20.71 4.03 13.26
C SER A 212 -21.73 4.98 12.61
N HIS A 213 -22.43 4.51 11.58
CA HIS A 213 -23.41 5.27 10.82
C HIS A 213 -24.78 4.58 10.83
N GLU A 214 -25.50 4.74 11.95
CA GLU A 214 -26.78 4.05 12.26
C GLU A 214 -27.88 4.21 11.20
N SER A 215 -27.83 5.28 10.40
CA SER A 215 -28.76 5.54 9.28
C SER A 215 -28.49 4.67 8.05
N THR A 216 -27.29 4.10 7.93
CA THR A 216 -26.88 3.26 6.79
C THR A 216 -27.12 1.77 7.02
N LEU A 217 -27.33 1.38 8.29
CA LEU A 217 -27.49 -0.01 8.72
C LEU A 217 -28.72 -0.64 8.07
N ARG A 218 -28.49 -1.74 7.36
CA ARG A 218 -29.49 -2.59 6.73
C ARG A 218 -29.30 -3.99 7.28
N PHE A 219 -30.28 -4.50 8.01
CA PHE A 219 -30.16 -5.78 8.72
C PHE A 219 -31.45 -6.61 8.71
N THR A 220 -32.52 -6.07 8.15
CA THR A 220 -33.75 -6.83 7.91
C THR A 220 -33.82 -7.26 6.44
N ARG A 221 -34.58 -8.31 6.13
CA ARG A 221 -34.80 -8.71 4.73
C ARG A 221 -35.41 -7.61 3.87
N VAL A 222 -36.30 -6.79 4.45
CA VAL A 222 -36.90 -5.65 3.72
C VAL A 222 -35.82 -4.66 3.31
N ASP A 223 -34.87 -4.38 4.20
CA ASP A 223 -33.74 -3.49 3.92
C ASP A 223 -32.81 -4.06 2.82
N TYR A 224 -32.69 -5.39 2.72
CA TYR A 224 -31.90 -6.06 1.68
C TYR A 224 -32.58 -6.05 0.31
N PHE A 225 -33.90 -6.29 0.28
CA PHE A 225 -34.69 -6.20 -0.96
C PHE A 225 -34.77 -4.77 -1.51
N LEU A 226 -34.73 -3.76 -0.63
CA LEU A 226 -34.71 -2.36 -0.99
C LEU A 226 -33.28 -1.82 -0.96
N MET A 227 -32.38 -2.48 -1.69
CA MET A 227 -31.02 -1.95 -1.84
C MET A 227 -31.12 -0.51 -2.39
N PRO A 228 -30.49 0.47 -1.70
CA PRO A 228 -30.34 1.83 -2.20
C PRO A 228 -29.77 1.84 -3.62
N GLN A 229 -30.40 2.64 -4.49
CA GLN A 229 -30.17 2.59 -5.94
C GLN A 229 -28.73 2.93 -6.32
N GLY A 230 -28.09 3.84 -5.59
CA GLY A 230 -26.70 4.23 -5.80
C GLY A 230 -25.75 3.06 -5.51
N ILE A 231 -25.99 2.32 -4.43
CA ILE A 231 -25.20 1.14 -4.07
C ILE A 231 -25.40 0.00 -5.06
N GLU A 232 -26.64 -0.26 -5.45
CA GLU A 232 -26.94 -1.26 -6.48
C GLU A 232 -26.24 -0.91 -7.80
N SER A 233 -26.34 0.34 -8.23
CA SER A 233 -25.67 0.85 -9.44
C SER A 233 -24.15 0.69 -9.35
N ALA A 234 -23.55 1.05 -8.21
CA ALA A 234 -22.12 0.89 -7.98
C ALA A 234 -21.69 -0.59 -8.09
N LEU A 235 -22.44 -1.52 -7.50
CA LEU A 235 -22.16 -2.95 -7.59
C LEU A 235 -22.32 -3.48 -9.02
N ILE A 236 -23.38 -3.08 -9.73
CA ILE A 236 -23.61 -3.46 -11.13
C ILE A 236 -22.46 -2.97 -12.02
N GLU A 237 -22.08 -1.68 -11.94
CA GLU A 237 -20.98 -1.13 -12.72
C GLU A 237 -19.64 -1.79 -12.37
N LEU A 238 -19.43 -2.10 -11.09
CA LEU A 238 -18.26 -2.82 -10.63
C LEU A 238 -18.19 -4.24 -11.21
N ILE A 239 -19.29 -4.98 -11.20
CA ILE A 239 -19.37 -6.38 -11.65
C ILE A 239 -19.36 -6.51 -13.18
N LYS A 240 -20.04 -5.62 -13.91
CA LYS A 240 -20.04 -5.63 -15.38
C LYS A 240 -18.65 -5.48 -15.97
N ALA A 241 -17.74 -4.84 -15.21
CA ALA A 241 -16.33 -4.69 -15.55
C ALA A 241 -16.09 -4.22 -17.00
N HIS A 242 -16.89 -3.25 -17.45
CA HIS A 242 -16.70 -2.65 -18.76
C HIS A 242 -15.45 -1.79 -18.78
N VAL A 243 -14.65 -1.90 -19.83
CA VAL A 243 -13.44 -1.09 -20.05
C VAL A 243 -13.55 -0.37 -21.39
N ASN A 244 -13.51 0.96 -21.34
CA ASN A 244 -13.77 1.82 -22.51
C ASN A 244 -12.76 1.61 -23.65
N LEU A 245 -11.47 1.43 -23.36
CA LEU A 245 -10.41 1.29 -24.39
C LEU A 245 -10.65 0.10 -25.32
N VAL A 246 -11.11 -1.01 -24.77
CA VAL A 246 -11.37 -2.24 -25.53
C VAL A 246 -12.84 -2.41 -25.89
N ASN A 247 -13.72 -1.48 -25.47
CA ASN A 247 -15.17 -1.56 -25.59
C ASN A 247 -15.73 -2.97 -25.27
N THR A 248 -15.12 -3.65 -24.28
CA THR A 248 -15.44 -5.03 -23.92
C THR A 248 -15.52 -5.17 -22.41
N GLN A 249 -16.24 -6.21 -21.98
CA GLN A 249 -16.24 -6.64 -20.59
C GLN A 249 -14.99 -7.47 -20.32
N VAL A 250 -14.25 -7.12 -19.26
CA VAL A 250 -13.12 -7.94 -18.81
C VAL A 250 -13.57 -8.99 -17.80
N PRO A 251 -12.89 -10.14 -17.70
CA PRO A 251 -13.18 -11.13 -16.65
C PRO A 251 -13.09 -10.54 -15.24
N VAL A 252 -13.95 -11.01 -14.34
CA VAL A 252 -13.92 -10.67 -12.92
C VAL A 252 -13.39 -11.86 -12.12
N ASN A 253 -12.47 -11.60 -11.20
CA ASN A 253 -12.07 -12.54 -10.17
C ASN A 253 -12.71 -12.11 -8.86
N LEU A 254 -13.69 -12.88 -8.40
CA LEU A 254 -14.31 -12.70 -7.08
C LEU A 254 -13.53 -13.50 -6.06
N ILE A 255 -13.05 -12.86 -5.00
CA ILE A 255 -12.25 -13.47 -3.94
C ILE A 255 -13.06 -13.38 -2.65
N VAL A 256 -13.77 -14.45 -2.33
CA VAL A 256 -14.63 -14.54 -1.15
C VAL A 256 -13.78 -14.92 0.06
N VAL A 257 -13.77 -14.07 1.09
CA VAL A 257 -12.97 -14.23 2.30
C VAL A 257 -13.90 -14.43 3.50
N GLY A 258 -13.66 -15.50 4.26
CA GLY A 258 -14.51 -15.92 5.37
C GLY A 258 -15.49 -17.02 4.96
N TYR A 259 -16.75 -16.94 5.40
CA TYR A 259 -17.78 -17.94 5.06
C TYR A 259 -18.46 -17.66 3.71
N ASN A 260 -19.39 -18.54 3.33
CA ASN A 260 -20.11 -18.47 2.06
C ASN A 260 -20.81 -17.14 1.79
N MET A 261 -20.84 -16.79 0.51
CA MET A 261 -21.56 -15.64 -0.04
C MET A 261 -23.08 -15.94 -0.11
N GLN A 262 -23.77 -15.74 1.01
CA GLN A 262 -25.21 -16.05 1.15
C GLN A 262 -26.14 -14.83 0.94
N SER A 263 -25.62 -13.66 0.61
CA SER A 263 -26.44 -12.47 0.28
C SER A 263 -27.28 -12.76 -0.98
N ALA A 264 -28.61 -12.74 -0.83
CA ALA A 264 -29.53 -13.03 -1.92
C ALA A 264 -29.49 -11.94 -2.98
N GLU A 265 -29.49 -10.67 -2.56
CA GLU A 265 -29.42 -9.51 -3.44
C GLU A 265 -28.12 -9.47 -4.24
N PHE A 266 -26.97 -9.77 -3.61
CA PHE A 266 -25.70 -9.80 -4.33
C PHE A 266 -25.63 -10.97 -5.32
N ASN A 267 -26.14 -12.15 -4.95
CA ASN A 267 -26.22 -13.29 -5.86
C ASN A 267 -27.07 -13.00 -7.09
N HIS A 268 -28.16 -12.24 -6.95
CA HIS A 268 -28.99 -11.80 -8.08
C HIS A 268 -28.20 -10.87 -9.01
N ILE A 269 -27.50 -9.88 -8.46
CA ILE A 269 -26.64 -8.97 -9.27
C ILE A 269 -25.58 -9.78 -10.03
N LEU A 270 -24.94 -10.75 -9.39
CA LEU A 270 -23.94 -11.60 -10.04
C LEU A 270 -24.53 -12.48 -11.14
N GLN A 271 -25.70 -13.08 -10.91
CA GLN A 271 -26.40 -13.89 -11.89
C GLN A 271 -26.69 -13.09 -13.17
N ASP A 272 -27.04 -11.81 -13.04
CA ASP A 272 -27.43 -11.02 -14.21
C ASP A 272 -26.26 -10.32 -14.88
N ASN A 273 -25.20 -9.97 -14.12
CA ASN A 273 -24.17 -9.03 -14.59
C ASN A 273 -22.76 -9.61 -14.66
N LEU A 274 -22.47 -10.74 -14.00
CA LEU A 274 -21.12 -11.30 -13.99
C LEU A 274 -20.74 -11.88 -15.37
N PRO A 275 -19.60 -11.47 -15.97
CA PRO A 275 -19.15 -11.99 -17.26
C PRO A 275 -18.85 -13.50 -17.23
N ASN A 276 -19.11 -14.21 -18.34
CA ASN A 276 -19.00 -15.69 -18.40
C ASN A 276 -17.59 -16.23 -18.13
N ASN A 277 -16.53 -15.48 -18.44
CA ASN A 277 -15.14 -15.90 -18.22
C ASN A 277 -14.60 -15.58 -16.81
N SER A 278 -15.47 -15.15 -15.90
CA SER A 278 -15.14 -14.80 -14.53
C SER A 278 -14.83 -16.04 -13.67
N ARG A 279 -14.17 -15.82 -12.53
CA ARG A 279 -13.77 -16.87 -11.59
C ARG A 279 -14.16 -16.48 -10.17
N ILE A 280 -14.45 -17.50 -9.35
CA ILE A 280 -14.75 -17.30 -7.93
C ILE A 280 -13.78 -18.14 -7.11
N PHE A 281 -13.02 -17.46 -6.25
CA PHE A 281 -12.04 -18.02 -5.34
C PHE A 281 -12.57 -17.91 -3.92
N HIS A 282 -12.65 -19.03 -3.20
CA HIS A 282 -13.07 -19.05 -1.80
C HIS A 282 -11.86 -19.26 -0.90
N LEU A 283 -11.57 -18.26 -0.07
CA LEU A 283 -10.55 -18.26 0.97
C LEU A 283 -11.24 -18.44 2.33
N THR A 284 -11.42 -19.69 2.72
CA THR A 284 -12.14 -20.09 3.93
C THR A 284 -11.34 -21.14 4.70
N PRO A 285 -11.37 -21.12 6.05
CA PRO A 285 -10.83 -22.20 6.86
C PRO A 285 -11.68 -23.49 6.79
N GLU A 286 -12.94 -23.43 6.36
CA GLU A 286 -13.82 -24.61 6.35
C GLU A 286 -14.03 -25.15 4.94
N LYS A 287 -14.01 -26.48 4.77
CA LYS A 287 -14.33 -27.11 3.49
C LYS A 287 -15.81 -26.87 3.15
N LEU A 288 -16.05 -26.13 2.08
CA LEU A 288 -17.41 -25.88 1.60
C LEU A 288 -18.03 -27.16 1.03
N ALA A 289 -19.26 -27.46 1.43
CA ALA A 289 -20.05 -28.51 0.80
C ALA A 289 -20.50 -28.05 -0.60
N GLU A 290 -20.33 -28.92 -1.61
CA GLU A 290 -20.70 -28.62 -3.01
C GLU A 290 -22.18 -28.24 -3.20
N SER A 291 -23.05 -28.66 -2.28
CA SER A 291 -24.49 -28.34 -2.27
C SER A 291 -24.82 -26.89 -1.89
N VAL A 292 -23.82 -26.09 -1.52
CA VAL A 292 -24.02 -24.70 -1.05
C VAL A 292 -23.77 -23.67 -2.16
N LEU A 293 -23.35 -24.11 -3.35
CA LEU A 293 -23.14 -23.23 -4.51
C LEU A 293 -24.46 -22.96 -5.26
N PRO A 294 -24.80 -21.70 -5.56
CA PRO A 294 -25.96 -21.36 -6.36
C PRO A 294 -25.97 -22.05 -7.74
N ASP A 295 -27.14 -22.54 -8.18
CA ASP A 295 -27.27 -23.27 -9.45
C ASP A 295 -26.85 -22.44 -10.67
N TRP A 296 -27.11 -21.13 -10.66
CA TRP A 296 -26.73 -20.21 -11.74
C TRP A 296 -25.22 -20.18 -12.02
N GLN A 297 -24.38 -20.50 -11.02
CA GLN A 297 -22.93 -20.55 -11.21
C GLN A 297 -22.52 -21.71 -12.10
N LYS A 298 -23.18 -22.87 -11.94
CA LYS A 298 -22.96 -24.06 -12.76
C LYS A 298 -23.43 -23.81 -14.19
N GLU A 299 -24.58 -23.18 -14.35
CA GLU A 299 -25.16 -22.83 -15.66
C GLU A 299 -24.25 -21.89 -16.47
N LYS A 300 -23.60 -20.93 -15.82
CA LYS A 300 -22.64 -20.01 -16.47
C LYS A 300 -21.25 -20.61 -16.74
N GLY A 301 -20.98 -21.84 -16.30
CA GLY A 301 -19.66 -22.46 -16.45
C GLY A 301 -18.55 -21.76 -15.66
N ILE A 302 -18.90 -21.06 -14.58
CA ILE A 302 -17.94 -20.32 -13.75
C ILE A 302 -17.04 -21.31 -13.01
N LYS A 303 -15.71 -21.14 -13.14
CA LYS A 303 -14.75 -21.99 -12.42
C LYS A 303 -14.76 -21.64 -10.93
N TYR A 304 -15.02 -22.67 -10.12
CA TYR A 304 -15.00 -22.61 -8.67
C TYR A 304 -13.68 -23.15 -8.12
N ILE A 305 -13.11 -22.43 -7.15
CA ILE A 305 -11.77 -22.72 -6.64
C ILE A 305 -11.78 -22.59 -5.12
N HIS A 306 -11.59 -23.71 -4.42
CA HIS A 306 -11.57 -23.75 -2.96
C HIS A 306 -10.15 -23.71 -2.40
N SER A 307 -9.94 -23.03 -1.28
CA SER A 307 -8.63 -22.94 -0.64
C SER A 307 -8.07 -24.27 -0.15
N SER A 308 -8.91 -25.27 0.12
CA SER A 308 -8.45 -26.64 0.42
C SER A 308 -7.76 -27.35 -0.76
N GLU A 309 -7.94 -26.86 -1.99
CA GLU A 309 -7.27 -27.39 -3.19
C GLU A 309 -5.88 -26.78 -3.39
N PHE A 310 -5.47 -25.85 -2.54
CA PHE A 310 -4.14 -25.25 -2.61
C PHE A 310 -3.10 -26.29 -2.15
N PRO A 311 -1.96 -26.43 -2.84
CA PRO A 311 -0.97 -27.47 -2.50
C PRO A 311 -0.37 -27.19 -1.12
N TYR A 312 -0.86 -27.85 -0.07
CA TYR A 312 -0.32 -27.71 1.30
C TYR A 312 0.89 -28.63 1.49
N THR A 313 2.09 -28.10 1.24
CA THR A 313 3.31 -28.73 1.75
C THR A 313 3.71 -28.02 3.05
N GLY A 314 3.54 -28.69 4.19
CA GLY A 314 4.18 -28.27 5.46
C GLY A 314 3.34 -27.53 6.50
N ILE A 315 2.04 -27.29 6.28
CA ILE A 315 1.13 -26.82 7.34
C ILE A 315 0.30 -28.01 7.80
N GLU A 316 0.41 -28.37 9.09
CA GLU A 316 -0.41 -29.44 9.68
C GLU A 316 -1.90 -29.09 9.51
N LYS A 317 -2.69 -30.05 9.00
CA LYS A 317 -4.13 -29.90 8.69
C LYS A 317 -4.97 -29.35 9.85
N GLU A 318 -4.47 -29.41 11.09
CA GLU A 318 -5.16 -28.99 12.31
C GLU A 318 -4.97 -27.49 12.63
N SER A 319 -4.12 -26.76 11.90
CA SER A 319 -3.79 -25.34 12.14
C SER A 319 -4.38 -24.36 11.11
N TYR A 320 -5.38 -24.81 10.34
CA TYR A 320 -5.88 -24.08 9.19
C TYR A 320 -6.72 -22.84 9.61
N ASN A 321 -6.09 -21.66 9.61
CA ASN A 321 -6.72 -20.38 9.87
C ASN A 321 -6.57 -19.40 8.69
N LEU A 322 -7.42 -18.38 8.63
CA LEU A 322 -7.46 -17.44 7.50
C LEU A 322 -6.20 -16.59 7.41
N ASP A 323 -5.62 -16.22 8.56
CA ASP A 323 -4.37 -15.48 8.66
C ASP A 323 -3.22 -16.22 7.93
N GLY A 324 -3.11 -17.55 8.11
CA GLY A 324 -2.13 -18.39 7.44
C GLY A 324 -2.36 -18.48 5.93
N VAL A 325 -3.62 -18.57 5.50
CA VAL A 325 -3.99 -18.56 4.07
C VAL A 325 -3.59 -17.25 3.41
N MET A 326 -3.93 -16.12 4.03
CA MET A 326 -3.62 -14.79 3.51
C MET A 326 -2.12 -14.49 3.52
N HIS A 327 -1.41 -14.89 4.58
CA HIS A 327 0.04 -14.76 4.68
C HIS A 327 0.74 -15.54 3.56
N ARG A 328 0.30 -16.78 3.30
CA ARG A 328 0.83 -17.59 2.21
C ARG A 328 0.53 -16.97 0.84
N LEU A 329 -0.71 -16.53 0.62
CA LEU A 329 -1.11 -15.86 -0.62
C LEU A 329 -0.20 -14.65 -0.91
N TRP A 330 0.07 -13.83 0.11
CA TRP A 330 1.00 -12.71 -0.01
C TRP A 330 2.41 -13.16 -0.40
N ASN A 331 2.97 -14.17 0.28
CA ASN A 331 4.32 -14.65 -0.01
C ASN A 331 4.43 -15.18 -1.44
N ASP A 332 3.45 -15.98 -1.88
CA ASP A 332 3.43 -16.52 -3.24
C ASP A 332 3.24 -15.42 -4.32
N ILE A 333 2.48 -14.35 -4.02
CA ILE A 333 2.42 -13.15 -4.86
C ILE A 333 3.78 -12.47 -4.93
N SER A 334 4.41 -12.20 -3.78
CA SER A 334 5.69 -11.51 -3.68
C SER A 334 6.82 -12.26 -4.38
N ASP A 335 6.86 -13.59 -4.24
CA ASP A 335 7.86 -14.45 -4.88
C ASP A 335 7.64 -14.63 -6.38
N ASN A 336 6.49 -14.18 -6.91
CA ASN A 336 6.26 -14.12 -8.34
C ASN A 336 7.07 -12.99 -9.02
N PHE A 337 7.58 -12.02 -8.25
CA PHE A 337 8.34 -10.87 -8.76
C PHE A 337 9.85 -11.05 -8.60
N GLU A 338 10.59 -10.61 -9.60
CA GLU A 338 12.04 -10.41 -9.52
C GLU A 338 12.42 -9.55 -8.33
N THR A 339 13.56 -9.84 -7.71
CA THR A 339 13.96 -9.27 -6.40
C THR A 339 13.84 -7.74 -6.35
N ARG A 340 14.22 -7.06 -7.44
CA ARG A 340 14.16 -5.59 -7.59
C ARG A 340 12.75 -5.01 -7.78
N PHE A 341 11.81 -5.84 -8.20
CA PHE A 341 10.42 -5.48 -8.49
C PHE A 341 9.46 -6.04 -7.45
N LYS A 342 9.97 -6.72 -6.41
CA LYS A 342 9.14 -7.21 -5.31
C LYS A 342 8.32 -6.06 -4.72
N PRO A 343 7.03 -6.30 -4.46
CA PRO A 343 6.19 -5.32 -3.79
C PRO A 343 6.65 -5.13 -2.35
N ARG A 344 6.20 -4.04 -1.72
CA ARG A 344 6.52 -3.75 -0.31
C ARG A 344 6.05 -4.90 0.59
N GLY A 345 6.88 -5.34 1.53
CA GLY A 345 6.56 -6.46 2.42
C GLY A 345 5.49 -6.13 3.47
N ILE A 346 5.19 -7.15 4.28
CA ILE A 346 4.13 -7.11 5.30
C ILE A 346 4.66 -7.31 6.73
N ASP A 347 5.98 -7.16 6.95
CA ASP A 347 6.60 -7.40 8.25
C ASP A 347 6.02 -6.53 9.37
N ARG A 348 5.65 -5.29 9.06
CA ARG A 348 4.89 -4.41 9.96
C ARG A 348 3.58 -5.07 10.38
N HIS A 349 2.76 -5.49 9.41
CA HIS A 349 1.44 -6.08 9.64
C HIS A 349 1.53 -7.33 10.52
N ILE A 350 2.49 -8.23 10.22
CA ILE A 350 2.72 -9.44 11.00
C ILE A 350 3.11 -9.09 12.45
N LEU A 351 4.05 -8.17 12.62
CA LEU A 351 4.53 -7.77 13.94
C LEU A 351 3.40 -7.15 14.78
N LEU A 352 2.58 -6.30 14.17
CA LEU A 352 1.44 -5.67 14.82
C LEU A 352 0.38 -6.68 15.23
N THR A 353 -0.01 -7.58 14.34
CA THR A 353 -0.97 -8.62 14.68
C THR A 353 -0.44 -9.45 15.83
N LYS A 354 0.81 -9.95 15.77
CA LYS A 354 1.34 -10.80 16.84
C LYS A 354 1.44 -10.11 18.20
N LEU A 355 1.79 -8.82 18.23
CA LEU A 355 1.88 -8.08 19.48
C LEU A 355 0.51 -7.77 20.06
N PHE A 356 -0.44 -7.34 19.22
CA PHE A 356 -1.70 -6.77 19.68
C PHE A 356 -2.90 -7.73 19.61
N GLN A 357 -2.79 -8.88 18.93
CA GLN A 357 -3.84 -9.91 18.87
C GLN A 357 -3.90 -10.60 20.23
N SER A 358 -4.75 -10.11 21.13
CA SER A 358 -5.04 -10.77 22.39
C SER A 358 -6.45 -11.34 22.36
N ASN A 359 -6.57 -12.56 22.87
CA ASN A 359 -7.85 -13.24 23.09
C ASN A 359 -8.67 -12.57 24.22
N ASP A 360 -8.17 -11.47 24.80
CA ASP A 360 -8.67 -10.81 26.00
C ASP A 360 -8.98 -9.31 25.78
N LEU A 361 -9.07 -8.84 24.52
CA LEU A 361 -9.60 -7.49 24.21
C LEU A 361 -11.12 -7.42 24.50
N LYS A 362 -11.50 -7.65 25.76
CA LYS A 362 -12.82 -7.31 26.26
C LYS A 362 -13.04 -5.81 26.02
N HIS A 363 -14.21 -5.44 25.54
CA HIS A 363 -14.55 -4.08 25.07
C HIS A 363 -14.69 -3.02 26.17
N SER A 364 -13.96 -3.14 27.29
CA SER A 364 -13.95 -2.05 28.25
C SER A 364 -13.28 -0.82 27.64
N LYS A 365 -13.78 0.36 27.98
CA LYS A 365 -13.22 1.63 27.50
C LYS A 365 -11.75 1.76 27.91
N GLU A 366 -11.39 1.21 29.06
CA GLU A 366 -10.04 1.17 29.61
C GLU A 366 -9.10 0.33 28.73
N GLN A 367 -9.54 -0.84 28.27
CA GLN A 367 -8.75 -1.70 27.38
C GLN A 367 -8.55 -1.07 26.01
N ILE A 368 -9.59 -0.44 25.45
CA ILE A 368 -9.47 0.32 24.19
C ILE A 368 -8.49 1.49 24.36
N HIS A 369 -8.57 2.22 25.48
CA HIS A 369 -7.64 3.30 25.77
C HIS A 369 -6.20 2.81 25.87
N GLN A 370 -5.96 1.71 26.59
CA GLN A 370 -4.64 1.09 26.71
C GLN A 370 -4.12 0.61 25.34
N TYR A 371 -4.96 -0.02 24.52
CA TYR A 371 -4.60 -0.40 23.16
C TYR A 371 -4.17 0.81 22.33
N ILE A 372 -4.95 1.90 22.34
CA ILE A 372 -4.62 3.12 21.58
C ILE A 372 -3.31 3.71 22.06
N GLN A 373 -3.07 3.75 23.37
CA GLN A 373 -1.80 4.19 23.93
C GLN A 373 -0.65 3.31 23.42
N ASP A 374 -0.72 2.00 23.63
CA ASP A 374 0.33 1.05 23.27
C ASP A 374 0.63 1.11 21.76
N ARG A 375 -0.41 1.19 20.93
CA ARG A 375 -0.31 1.33 19.48
C ARG A 375 0.34 2.65 19.08
N THR A 376 0.02 3.76 19.75
CA THR A 376 0.65 5.07 19.49
C THR A 376 2.16 5.01 19.75
N PHE A 377 2.58 4.46 20.88
CA PHE A 377 4.00 4.30 21.22
C PHE A 377 4.73 3.37 20.24
N PHE A 378 4.08 2.29 19.82
CA PHE A 378 4.68 1.34 18.90
C PHE A 378 4.80 1.88 17.47
N GLU A 379 3.76 2.54 16.93
CA GLU A 379 3.81 3.17 15.60
C GLU A 379 4.84 4.31 15.54
N PHE A 380 5.07 5.01 16.64
CA PHE A 380 6.15 5.98 16.74
C PHE A 380 7.54 5.33 16.59
N ALA A 381 7.76 4.19 17.27
CA ALA A 381 8.99 3.42 17.12
C ALA A 381 9.17 2.90 15.69
N LEU A 382 8.10 2.36 15.09
CA LEU A 382 8.10 1.92 13.68
C LEU A 382 8.42 3.05 12.71
N SER A 383 7.87 4.25 12.94
CA SER A 383 8.17 5.44 12.13
C SER A 383 9.65 5.78 12.19
N LEU A 384 10.26 5.72 13.38
CA LEU A 384 11.68 5.97 13.55
C LEU A 384 12.55 4.98 12.76
N PHE A 385 12.18 3.71 12.76
CA PHE A 385 12.88 2.67 11.98
C PHE A 385 12.68 2.88 10.47
N LYS A 386 11.43 3.06 10.03
CA LYS A 386 11.06 3.32 8.62
C LYS A 386 11.84 4.52 8.07
N TYR A 387 12.01 5.57 8.86
CA TYR A 387 12.64 6.83 8.42
C TYR A 387 14.14 6.93 8.71
N LYS A 388 14.76 5.81 9.09
CA LYS A 388 16.20 5.71 9.35
C LYS A 388 16.70 6.77 10.33
N GLY A 389 15.89 7.10 11.33
CA GLY A 389 16.16 8.12 12.34
C GLY A 389 15.92 9.59 11.94
N PHE A 390 15.60 9.89 10.67
CA PHE A 390 15.27 11.25 10.25
C PHE A 390 13.75 11.47 10.29
N MET A 391 13.24 12.34 11.17
CA MET A 391 11.80 12.57 11.30
C MET A 391 11.46 14.06 11.30
N SER A 392 10.41 14.43 10.57
CA SER A 392 9.77 15.75 10.66
C SER A 392 8.38 15.65 11.30
N VAL A 393 7.88 16.74 11.90
CA VAL A 393 6.56 16.72 12.58
C VAL A 393 5.47 16.48 11.55
N VAL A 394 5.61 17.09 10.38
CA VAL A 394 4.67 16.93 9.25
C VAL A 394 4.57 15.46 8.88
N GLN A 395 5.70 14.80 8.62
CA GLN A 395 5.75 13.39 8.27
C GLN A 395 5.14 12.48 9.36
N LEU A 396 5.47 12.73 10.62
CA LEU A 396 4.88 11.98 11.75
C LEU A 396 3.37 12.20 11.87
N SER A 397 2.89 13.42 11.59
CA SER A 397 1.46 13.75 11.66
C SER A 397 0.63 13.16 10.53
N GLU A 398 1.23 12.98 9.35
CA GLU A 398 0.58 12.40 8.16
C GLU A 398 0.59 10.86 8.16
N ASP A 399 1.56 10.24 8.86
CA ASP A 399 1.68 8.79 8.99
C ASP A 399 0.72 8.20 10.05
N ARG A 400 0.75 6.87 10.21
CA ARG A 400 -0.08 6.10 11.15
C ARG A 400 0.10 6.55 12.60
N PHE A 401 1.31 6.96 12.98
CA PHE A 401 1.55 7.55 14.31
C PHE A 401 0.63 8.76 14.56
N GLY A 402 0.51 9.68 13.60
CA GLY A 402 -0.38 10.84 13.72
C GLY A 402 -1.84 10.45 13.90
N LYS A 403 -2.31 9.42 13.17
CA LYS A 403 -3.66 8.86 13.32
C LYS A 403 -3.91 8.36 14.74
N TYR A 404 -3.00 7.56 15.29
CA TYR A 404 -3.13 7.02 16.65
C TYR A 404 -2.91 8.08 17.74
N LEU A 405 -2.01 9.05 17.54
CA LEU A 405 -1.83 10.19 18.44
C LEU A 405 -3.12 11.00 18.58
N ASN A 406 -3.84 11.24 17.48
CA ASN A 406 -5.13 11.93 17.51
C ASN A 406 -6.19 11.14 18.29
N LEU A 407 -6.18 9.81 18.21
CA LEU A 407 -7.06 8.96 19.04
C LEU A 407 -6.64 9.00 20.51
N TYR A 408 -5.35 8.94 20.79
CA TYR A 408 -4.79 9.00 22.15
C TYR A 408 -5.13 10.33 22.83
N ARG A 409 -5.08 11.44 22.09
CA ARG A 409 -5.44 12.78 22.56
C ARG A 409 -6.86 12.92 23.06
N LYS A 410 -7.80 12.07 22.62
CA LYS A 410 -9.17 12.06 23.16
C LYS A 410 -9.20 11.79 24.67
N ASN A 411 -8.21 11.07 25.19
CA ASN A 411 -8.06 10.74 26.62
C ASN A 411 -6.82 11.41 27.25
N SER A 412 -5.93 11.97 26.44
CA SER A 412 -4.72 12.68 26.89
C SER A 412 -4.52 13.96 26.07
N PRO A 413 -5.35 15.02 26.29
CA PRO A 413 -5.46 16.17 25.37
C PRO A 413 -4.15 16.93 25.13
N ASN A 414 -3.25 16.90 26.12
CA ASN A 414 -1.98 17.63 26.07
C ASN A 414 -0.85 16.84 25.39
N ALA A 415 -1.09 15.59 24.98
CA ALA A 415 -0.06 14.78 24.34
C ALA A 415 0.41 15.43 23.03
N THR A 416 1.72 15.67 22.89
CA THR A 416 2.33 16.24 21.68
C THR A 416 3.35 15.31 21.07
N VAL A 417 3.69 15.51 19.79
CA VAL A 417 4.80 14.78 19.15
C VAL A 417 6.11 14.99 19.91
N LEU A 418 6.31 16.18 20.49
CA LEU A 418 7.50 16.50 21.29
C LEU A 418 7.59 15.64 22.55
N ASP A 419 6.47 15.33 23.20
CA ASP A 419 6.46 14.46 24.38
C ASP A 419 6.98 13.06 24.05
N PHE A 420 6.66 12.54 22.88
CA PHE A 420 7.15 11.24 22.41
C PHE A 420 8.63 11.32 22.06
N ILE A 421 9.07 12.41 21.42
CA ILE A 421 10.48 12.68 21.14
C ILE A 421 11.31 12.66 22.42
N ASP A 422 10.85 13.37 23.46
CA ASP A 422 11.54 13.48 24.73
C ASP A 422 11.52 12.14 25.50
N LYS A 423 10.38 11.44 25.54
CA LYS A 423 10.26 10.12 26.18
C LYS A 423 11.18 9.08 25.55
N PHE A 424 11.22 9.04 24.23
CA PHE A 424 12.12 8.12 23.53
C PHE A 424 13.57 8.57 23.57
N LYS A 425 13.85 9.80 24.03
CA LYS A 425 15.18 10.43 23.98
C LYS A 425 15.73 10.51 22.56
N ILE A 426 14.88 10.81 21.59
CA ILE A 426 15.25 10.85 20.17
C ILE A 426 16.43 11.77 19.91
N SER A 427 16.54 12.87 20.64
CA SER A 427 17.71 13.76 20.54
C SER A 427 19.06 13.07 20.72
N ASP A 428 19.09 11.94 21.41
CA ASP A 428 20.30 11.20 21.73
C ASP A 428 20.75 10.29 20.58
N PHE A 429 19.92 10.05 19.54
CA PHE A 429 20.21 9.06 18.48
C PHE A 429 19.59 9.34 17.10
N ALA A 430 18.58 10.18 17.02
CA ALA A 430 17.85 10.50 15.81
C ALA A 430 17.75 12.03 15.68
N TYR A 431 18.14 12.56 14.52
CA TYR A 431 18.47 13.98 14.36
C TYR A 431 17.26 14.91 14.20
N GLY A 432 16.08 14.45 14.62
CA GLY A 432 14.84 15.22 14.55
C GLY A 432 14.98 16.62 15.13
N LYS A 433 15.75 16.82 16.21
CA LYS A 433 15.88 18.13 16.88
C LYS A 433 16.28 19.28 15.93
N LYS A 434 17.12 19.04 14.91
CA LYS A 434 17.46 20.03 13.86
C LYS A 434 16.43 20.08 12.73
N ALA A 435 15.89 18.93 12.31
CA ALA A 435 14.76 18.89 11.36
C ALA A 435 13.52 19.63 11.90
N PHE A 436 13.36 19.72 13.23
CA PHE A 436 12.30 20.43 13.93
C PHE A 436 12.62 21.90 14.20
N ARG A 437 13.91 22.27 14.29
CA ARG A 437 14.39 23.64 14.53
C ARG A 437 15.16 24.11 13.29
N MET A 438 14.43 24.55 12.26
CA MET A 438 14.97 24.96 10.96
C MET A 438 16.09 26.04 10.98
N HIS A 439 16.56 26.52 12.15
CA HIS A 439 17.37 27.73 12.26
C HIS A 439 18.47 27.76 13.34
N GLU A 440 18.78 26.69 14.05
CA GLU A 440 19.90 26.75 15.02
C GLU A 440 21.23 26.35 14.33
N ASN A 441 21.98 27.38 13.94
CA ASN A 441 23.35 27.35 13.40
C ASN A 441 24.22 26.27 14.07
N GLY A 442 24.62 25.26 13.28
CA GLY A 442 25.61 24.28 13.72
C GLY A 442 26.05 23.40 12.57
N ASN A 443 27.34 23.48 12.26
CA ASN A 443 28.14 22.75 11.24
C ASN A 443 28.09 21.21 11.30
N GLU A 444 27.11 20.59 11.95
CA GLU A 444 26.98 19.13 11.96
C GLU A 444 25.89 18.72 10.99
N ASN A 445 26.34 18.02 9.96
CA ASN A 445 25.57 17.35 8.94
C ASN A 445 24.45 16.50 9.56
N ALA A 446 23.22 16.67 9.08
CA ALA A 446 22.16 15.69 9.38
C ALA A 446 22.52 14.39 8.64
N LEU A 447 22.73 13.31 9.38
CA LEU A 447 23.08 11.99 8.85
C LEU A 447 21.95 11.01 9.14
N ILE A 448 21.54 10.23 8.14
CA ILE A 448 20.67 9.08 8.34
C ILE A 448 21.45 7.95 9.02
N LEU A 449 20.73 7.08 9.73
CA LEU A 449 21.34 5.88 10.28
C LEU A 449 21.72 4.95 9.12
N ASN A 450 22.99 4.59 9.00
CA ASN A 450 23.41 3.46 8.18
C ASN A 450 23.02 2.13 8.86
N LYS A 451 23.19 1.03 8.14
CA LYS A 451 22.82 -0.31 8.63
C LYS A 451 23.49 -0.68 9.96
N ASN A 452 24.76 -0.34 10.15
CA ASN A 452 25.51 -0.69 11.37
C ASN A 452 25.05 0.16 12.55
N GLN A 453 24.89 1.46 12.35
CA GLN A 453 24.35 2.39 13.36
C GLN A 453 22.91 2.01 13.74
N PHE A 454 22.12 1.55 12.77
CA PHE A 454 20.78 1.05 13.00
C PHE A 454 20.78 -0.26 13.80
N ASP A 455 21.65 -1.21 13.48
CA ASP A 455 21.78 -2.47 14.23
C ASP A 455 22.22 -2.19 15.69
N GLU A 456 23.17 -1.28 15.92
CA GLU A 456 23.52 -0.81 17.26
C GLU A 456 22.33 -0.17 17.98
N PHE A 457 21.60 0.70 17.26
CA PHE A 457 20.44 1.39 17.78
C PHE A 457 19.33 0.44 18.24
N ILE A 458 18.94 -0.55 17.43
CA ILE A 458 17.91 -1.50 17.85
C ILE A 458 18.40 -2.33 19.05
N ASN A 459 19.66 -2.78 19.03
CA ASN A 459 20.19 -3.68 20.07
C ASN A 459 20.28 -3.00 21.45
N ASP A 460 20.73 -1.74 21.51
CA ASP A 460 20.84 -0.99 22.77
C ASP A 460 19.53 -0.28 23.13
N LYS A 461 18.96 0.47 22.17
CA LYS A 461 17.87 1.43 22.41
C LYS A 461 16.52 0.99 21.85
N GLY A 462 16.46 0.00 20.99
CA GLY A 462 15.22 -0.58 20.45
C GLY A 462 14.30 -1.21 21.50
N LYS A 463 14.70 -1.22 22.78
CA LYS A 463 13.88 -1.62 23.93
C LYS A 463 13.18 -0.45 24.64
N TYR A 464 13.44 0.81 24.28
CA TYR A 464 12.88 1.96 25.02
C TYR A 464 11.36 2.05 24.96
N TRP A 465 10.77 1.74 23.80
CA TRP A 465 9.31 1.71 23.66
C TRP A 465 8.65 0.72 24.63
N LYS A 466 9.33 -0.37 25.01
CA LYS A 466 8.84 -1.37 25.98
C LYS A 466 8.56 -0.77 27.36
N ARG A 467 9.19 0.35 27.70
CA ARG A 467 8.96 1.07 28.97
C ARG A 467 7.65 1.86 28.98
N TYR A 468 7.08 2.12 27.80
CA TYR A 468 5.94 3.01 27.63
C TYR A 468 4.68 2.31 27.11
N VAL A 469 4.80 1.05 26.67
CA VAL A 469 3.67 0.17 26.41
C VAL A 469 3.31 -0.62 27.66
N SER A 470 2.13 -1.23 27.67
CA SER A 470 1.72 -2.16 28.71
C SER A 470 2.68 -3.35 28.82
N LYS A 471 2.77 -3.91 30.04
CA LYS A 471 3.57 -5.11 30.32
C LYS A 471 3.21 -6.28 29.41
N SER A 472 1.93 -6.45 29.09
CA SER A 472 1.45 -7.51 28.20
C SER A 472 2.09 -7.44 26.81
N ILE A 473 2.17 -6.24 26.21
CA ILE A 473 2.80 -6.06 24.89
C ILE A 473 4.31 -6.27 24.97
N ALA A 474 4.95 -5.77 26.03
CA ALA A 474 6.39 -5.95 26.23
C ALA A 474 6.77 -7.43 26.39
N ASP A 475 6.02 -8.19 27.20
CA ASP A 475 6.23 -9.62 27.45
C ASP A 475 6.04 -10.43 26.15
N ARG A 476 4.99 -10.14 25.37
CA ARG A 476 4.76 -10.78 24.06
C ARG A 476 5.90 -10.56 23.08
N TYR A 477 6.49 -9.37 23.05
CA TYR A 477 7.66 -9.13 22.21
C TYR A 477 8.84 -10.02 22.61
N GLU A 478 9.07 -10.20 23.91
CA GLU A 478 10.13 -11.08 24.42
C GLU A 478 9.82 -12.56 24.15
N GLU A 479 8.56 -12.98 24.20
CA GLU A 479 8.12 -14.32 23.80
C GLU A 479 8.40 -14.57 22.32
N LEU A 480 7.99 -13.65 21.44
CA LEU A 480 8.27 -13.73 20.00
C LEU A 480 9.78 -13.75 19.70
N ALA A 481 10.59 -13.07 20.51
CA ALA A 481 12.04 -13.09 20.37
C ALA A 481 12.66 -14.44 20.78
N ARG A 482 11.98 -15.26 21.59
CA ARG A 482 12.45 -16.58 22.03
C ARG A 482 11.93 -17.72 21.18
N ASP A 483 10.84 -17.51 20.44
CA ASP A 483 10.26 -18.53 19.57
C ASP A 483 11.19 -18.80 18.36
N ARG A 484 11.69 -20.03 18.27
CA ARG A 484 12.61 -20.46 17.21
C ARG A 484 11.91 -20.75 15.89
N ASN A 485 10.59 -20.93 15.90
CA ASN A 485 9.79 -21.19 14.71
C ASN A 485 9.35 -19.90 14.01
N GLU A 486 9.64 -18.77 14.63
CA GLU A 486 9.19 -17.46 14.19
C GLU A 486 10.36 -16.57 13.82
N MET A 487 10.14 -15.72 12.82
CA MET A 487 11.11 -14.67 12.50
C MET A 487 11.18 -13.70 13.67
N HIS A 488 12.40 -13.52 14.17
CA HIS A 488 12.65 -12.68 15.33
C HIS A 488 12.14 -11.24 15.08
N PRO A 489 11.45 -10.59 16.04
CA PRO A 489 10.93 -9.23 15.85
C PRO A 489 11.97 -8.21 15.37
N HIS A 490 13.23 -8.35 15.81
CA HIS A 490 14.36 -7.56 15.34
C HIS A 490 14.56 -7.63 13.82
N ASP A 491 14.46 -8.84 13.25
CA ASP A 491 14.66 -9.04 11.81
C ASP A 491 13.51 -8.44 11.00
N ARG A 492 12.29 -8.49 11.54
CA ARG A 492 11.13 -7.79 10.94
C ARG A 492 11.33 -6.28 10.93
N VAL A 493 11.80 -5.71 12.03
CA VAL A 493 12.11 -4.28 12.12
C VAL A 493 13.25 -3.92 11.14
N LYS A 494 14.24 -4.81 10.99
CA LYS A 494 15.31 -4.65 10.00
C LYS A 494 14.80 -4.67 8.57
N ASN A 495 13.87 -5.56 8.24
CA ASN A 495 13.22 -5.56 6.92
C ASN A 495 12.49 -4.24 6.66
N ILE A 496 11.73 -3.73 7.63
CA ILE A 496 11.04 -2.43 7.52
C ILE A 496 12.02 -1.29 7.22
N PHE A 497 13.21 -1.28 7.84
CA PHE A 497 14.26 -0.31 7.56
C PHE A 497 14.87 -0.47 6.15
N LEU A 498 15.06 -1.71 5.69
CA LEU A 498 15.67 -2.02 4.39
C LEU A 498 14.75 -1.75 3.20
N GLU A 499 13.44 -1.87 3.39
CA GLU A 499 12.40 -1.59 2.37
C GLU A 499 12.42 -0.14 1.88
N GLY A 500 12.93 0.78 2.70
CA GLY A 500 13.01 2.20 2.38
C GLY A 500 11.86 3.02 2.96
N ASP A 501 12.09 4.34 2.97
CA ASP A 501 11.21 5.33 3.59
C ASP A 501 10.17 5.92 2.64
N GLU A 502 10.31 5.70 1.33
CA GLU A 502 9.44 6.31 0.33
C GLU A 502 8.13 5.53 0.12
N GLU A 503 7.04 6.28 -0.01
CA GLU A 503 5.73 5.83 -0.46
C GLU A 503 5.39 6.59 -1.74
N VAL A 504 5.21 5.88 -2.85
CA VAL A 504 4.78 6.50 -4.10
C VAL A 504 3.28 6.75 -4.01
N SER A 505 2.89 8.02 -4.11
CA SER A 505 1.48 8.42 -4.13
C SER A 505 1.01 8.67 -5.57
N PRO A 506 -0.23 8.27 -5.90
CA PRO A 506 -0.81 8.50 -7.23
C PRO A 506 -1.32 9.95 -7.39
N LYS A 507 -1.04 10.87 -6.47
CA LYS A 507 -1.57 12.23 -6.51
C LYS A 507 -0.82 13.07 -7.53
N TYR A 508 -1.55 13.55 -8.54
CA TYR A 508 -1.03 14.53 -9.47
C TYR A 508 -0.79 15.87 -8.76
N SER A 509 0.45 16.35 -8.74
CA SER A 509 0.74 17.71 -8.29
C SER A 509 0.43 18.68 -9.43
N ASN A 510 -0.41 19.69 -9.17
CA ASN A 510 -0.68 20.76 -10.13
C ASN A 510 0.60 21.47 -10.60
N ILE A 511 1.66 21.43 -9.79
CA ILE A 511 2.97 21.98 -10.14
C ILE A 511 3.52 21.32 -11.41
N TYR A 512 3.35 20.00 -11.59
CA TYR A 512 3.91 19.31 -12.74
C TYR A 512 3.20 19.67 -14.04
N GLN A 513 1.89 19.91 -14.01
CA GLN A 513 1.12 20.35 -15.18
C GLN A 513 1.52 21.75 -15.64
N ASN A 514 2.04 22.58 -14.73
CA ASN A 514 2.54 23.92 -15.05
C ASN A 514 4.01 23.90 -15.50
N LEU A 515 4.81 22.94 -15.03
CA LEU A 515 6.22 22.83 -15.36
C LEU A 515 6.48 22.05 -16.65
N PHE A 516 5.68 21.02 -16.93
CA PHE A 516 5.93 20.06 -18.00
C PHE A 516 4.75 20.01 -18.96
N SER A 517 5.03 19.86 -20.25
CA SER A 517 3.99 19.81 -21.27
C SER A 517 3.23 18.48 -21.27
N LYS A 518 3.90 17.36 -21.01
CA LYS A 518 3.33 16.00 -21.01
C LYS A 518 3.98 15.09 -19.94
N PRO A 519 3.86 15.40 -18.64
CA PRO A 519 4.38 14.53 -17.60
C PRO A 519 3.59 13.21 -17.55
N ILE A 520 4.31 12.09 -17.36
CA ILE A 520 3.70 10.77 -17.18
C ILE A 520 3.85 10.40 -15.71
N LEU A 521 2.75 10.33 -14.96
CA LEU A 521 2.80 9.92 -13.54
C LEU A 521 3.23 8.46 -13.42
N LEU A 522 4.12 8.18 -12.46
CA LEU A 522 4.52 6.83 -12.07
C LEU A 522 3.81 6.50 -10.74
N PRO A 523 2.65 5.79 -10.79
CA PRO A 523 1.74 5.73 -9.64
C PRO A 523 2.15 4.76 -8.54
N THR A 524 3.18 3.95 -8.75
CA THR A 524 3.63 2.91 -7.81
C THR A 524 5.15 2.81 -7.76
N LYS A 525 5.69 2.19 -6.70
CA LYS A 525 7.12 1.89 -6.59
C LYS A 525 7.58 0.92 -7.69
N LEU A 526 6.73 -0.02 -8.11
CA LEU A 526 7.01 -0.89 -9.25
C LEU A 526 7.22 -0.08 -10.53
N SER A 527 6.33 0.88 -10.81
CA SER A 527 6.45 1.76 -11.98
C SER A 527 7.77 2.54 -11.96
N LEU A 528 8.10 3.14 -10.81
CA LEU A 528 9.36 3.86 -10.60
C LEU A 528 10.59 2.96 -10.85
N ASN A 529 10.62 1.77 -10.23
CA ASN A 529 11.73 0.84 -10.38
C ASN A 529 11.85 0.31 -11.81
N TYR A 530 10.73 -0.04 -12.45
CA TYR A 530 10.70 -0.54 -13.82
C TYR A 530 11.24 0.49 -14.80
N HIS A 531 10.73 1.73 -14.78
CA HIS A 531 11.21 2.76 -15.68
C HIS A 531 12.67 3.13 -15.42
N THR A 532 13.10 3.17 -14.17
CA THR A 532 14.51 3.39 -13.83
C THR A 532 15.39 2.30 -14.45
N ALA A 533 15.06 1.02 -14.25
CA ALA A 533 15.82 -0.10 -14.82
C ALA A 533 15.77 -0.12 -16.35
N HIS A 534 14.60 0.17 -16.94
CA HIS A 534 14.39 0.22 -18.39
C HIS A 534 15.32 1.24 -19.06
N PHE A 535 15.38 2.48 -18.53
CA PHE A 535 16.23 3.52 -19.13
C PHE A 535 17.72 3.33 -18.86
N ILE A 536 18.10 2.71 -17.73
CA ILE A 536 19.51 2.33 -17.50
C ILE A 536 19.96 1.27 -18.52
N LYS A 537 19.10 0.30 -18.83
CA LYS A 537 19.39 -0.75 -19.83
C LYS A 537 19.32 -0.25 -21.28
N HIS A 538 18.84 0.97 -21.52
CA HIS A 538 18.69 1.49 -22.87
C HIS A 538 20.06 1.57 -23.56
N GLU A 539 20.15 1.03 -24.77
CA GLU A 539 21.41 0.89 -25.53
C GLU A 539 22.19 2.20 -25.77
N PHE A 540 21.53 3.34 -25.60
CA PHE A 540 22.10 4.67 -25.83
C PHE A 540 22.41 5.43 -24.55
N CYS A 541 21.98 4.94 -23.38
CA CYS A 541 22.28 5.59 -22.12
C CYS A 541 23.74 5.31 -21.75
N ASP A 542 24.58 6.35 -21.72
CA ASP A 542 25.97 6.24 -21.29
C ASP A 542 26.32 7.15 -20.11
N THR A 543 25.44 8.09 -19.77
CA THR A 543 25.65 9.06 -18.69
C THR A 543 24.37 9.23 -17.87
N LEU A 544 24.51 9.31 -16.54
CA LEU A 544 23.39 9.56 -15.61
C LEU A 544 23.67 10.82 -14.78
N PHE A 545 22.76 11.79 -14.81
CA PHE A 545 22.72 12.86 -13.80
C PHE A 545 21.69 12.51 -12.74
N CYS A 546 22.09 12.57 -11.47
CA CYS A 546 21.24 12.16 -10.36
C CYS A 546 21.28 13.16 -9.19
N VAL A 547 20.11 13.51 -8.67
CA VAL A 547 19.94 14.20 -7.40
C VAL A 547 19.13 13.28 -6.50
N ALA A 548 19.73 12.80 -5.42
CA ALA A 548 19.12 11.83 -4.51
C ALA A 548 19.59 12.07 -3.08
N GLU A 549 18.76 11.78 -2.08
CA GLU A 549 19.11 12.06 -0.68
C GLU A 549 20.48 11.48 -0.28
N THR A 550 20.70 10.19 -0.55
CA THR A 550 21.91 9.46 -0.10
C THR A 550 22.66 8.73 -1.21
N GLY A 551 22.01 8.55 -2.37
CA GLY A 551 22.53 7.72 -3.46
C GLY A 551 22.52 6.20 -3.22
N GLU A 552 22.01 5.69 -2.09
CA GLU A 552 22.04 4.25 -1.72
C GLU A 552 21.49 3.34 -2.82
N TRP A 553 20.45 3.79 -3.54
CA TRP A 553 19.83 2.99 -4.60
C TRP A 553 20.79 2.68 -5.77
N LEU A 554 21.81 3.50 -6.02
CA LEU A 554 22.82 3.25 -7.04
C LEU A 554 23.67 2.01 -6.71
N LEU A 555 23.90 1.73 -5.42
CA LEU A 555 24.59 0.52 -4.97
C LEU A 555 23.75 -0.72 -5.27
N LYS A 556 22.42 -0.63 -5.12
CA LYS A 556 21.49 -1.75 -5.40
C LYS A 556 21.45 -2.09 -6.89
N GLU A 557 21.66 -1.11 -7.76
CA GLU A 557 21.65 -1.26 -9.22
C GLU A 557 23.06 -1.26 -9.85
N PHE A 558 24.10 -1.48 -9.04
CA PHE A 558 25.51 -1.39 -9.43
C PHE A 558 25.84 -2.21 -10.69
N GLU A 559 25.34 -3.44 -10.79
CA GLU A 559 25.63 -4.33 -11.93
C GLU A 559 25.24 -3.71 -13.28
N MET A 560 24.12 -2.97 -13.33
CA MET A 560 23.70 -2.29 -14.55
C MET A 560 24.42 -0.96 -14.74
N LEU A 561 24.52 -0.18 -13.65
CA LEU A 561 25.09 1.16 -13.68
C LEU A 561 26.60 1.18 -13.95
N SER A 562 27.32 0.12 -13.56
CA SER A 562 28.76 -0.04 -13.82
C SER A 562 29.12 -0.10 -15.31
N LYS A 563 28.13 -0.29 -16.20
CA LYS A 563 28.26 -0.28 -17.66
C LYS A 563 28.16 1.12 -18.26
N LEU A 564 27.64 2.10 -17.53
CA LEU A 564 27.64 3.49 -17.95
C LEU A 564 29.07 4.01 -18.02
N LYS A 565 29.30 5.11 -18.73
CA LYS A 565 30.58 5.81 -18.72
C LYS A 565 30.72 6.66 -17.47
N GLN A 566 29.67 7.41 -17.12
CA GLN A 566 29.73 8.41 -16.06
C GLN A 566 28.42 8.56 -15.28
N ILE A 567 28.54 8.80 -13.98
CA ILE A 567 27.45 9.21 -13.10
C ILE A 567 27.84 10.51 -12.41
N TYR A 568 26.98 11.52 -12.51
CA TYR A 568 27.10 12.76 -11.75
C TYR A 568 26.01 12.80 -10.70
N LEU A 569 26.42 12.75 -9.44
CA LEU A 569 25.53 12.58 -8.30
C LEU A 569 25.62 13.78 -7.35
N ILE A 570 24.46 14.32 -6.99
CA ILE A 570 24.31 15.28 -5.90
C ILE A 570 23.55 14.58 -4.76
N ILE A 571 24.13 14.58 -3.57
CA ILE A 571 23.53 14.02 -2.35
C ILE A 571 23.31 15.08 -1.27
N ALA A 572 22.29 14.85 -0.45
CA ALA A 572 22.05 15.60 0.79
C ALA A 572 22.88 15.06 1.96
N ASP A 573 23.13 13.76 1.91
CA ASP A 573 23.63 12.95 3.00
C ASP A 573 24.76 12.02 2.50
N ASP A 574 25.94 12.15 3.09
CA ASP A 574 27.17 11.45 2.72
C ASP A 574 27.34 10.08 3.38
N THR A 575 26.30 9.55 4.04
CA THR A 575 26.30 8.25 4.72
C THR A 575 26.85 7.11 3.83
N TYR A 576 26.51 7.12 2.54
CA TYR A 576 26.93 6.08 1.58
C TYR A 576 28.00 6.56 0.58
N GLN A 577 28.58 7.75 0.77
CA GLN A 577 29.53 8.32 -0.19
C GLN A 577 30.75 7.42 -0.38
N SER A 578 31.35 6.92 0.70
CA SER A 578 32.53 6.04 0.64
C SER A 578 32.21 4.73 -0.08
N ASP A 579 31.04 4.14 0.18
CA ASP A 579 30.61 2.88 -0.44
C ASP A 579 30.41 3.07 -1.96
N LEU A 580 29.83 4.21 -2.36
CA LEU A 580 29.65 4.59 -3.77
C LEU A 580 30.99 4.81 -4.47
N GLU A 581 31.91 5.56 -3.87
CA GLU A 581 33.23 5.80 -4.42
C GLU A 581 34.03 4.50 -4.55
N GLN A 582 33.93 3.60 -3.57
CA GLN A 582 34.57 2.29 -3.61
C GLN A 582 33.98 1.40 -4.71
N ALA A 583 32.65 1.30 -4.80
CA ALA A 583 31.98 0.44 -5.76
C ALA A 583 32.27 0.87 -7.21
N PHE A 584 32.10 2.15 -7.51
CA PHE A 584 32.30 2.70 -8.86
C PHE A 584 33.76 3.01 -9.19
N GLY A 585 34.65 3.09 -8.19
CA GLY A 585 36.10 3.18 -8.37
C GLY A 585 36.80 1.83 -8.52
N ALA A 586 36.10 0.71 -8.31
CA ALA A 586 36.66 -0.62 -8.46
C ALA A 586 37.10 -0.90 -9.91
N PRO A 587 38.16 -1.70 -10.14
CA PRO A 587 38.62 -2.05 -11.50
C PRO A 587 37.56 -2.75 -12.37
N THR A 588 36.53 -3.30 -11.74
CA THR A 588 35.39 -3.96 -12.39
C THR A 588 34.33 -2.99 -12.92
N SER A 589 34.42 -1.70 -12.57
CA SER A 589 33.50 -0.65 -13.03
C SER A 589 34.09 0.10 -14.21
N ASN A 590 33.35 0.17 -15.32
CA ASN A 590 33.67 1.07 -16.43
C ASN A 590 33.09 2.47 -16.22
N CYS A 591 32.34 2.66 -15.14
CA CYS A 591 31.63 3.89 -14.83
C CYS A 591 32.40 4.73 -13.81
N LYS A 592 32.68 5.99 -14.15
CA LYS A 592 33.22 6.98 -13.22
C LYS A 592 32.10 7.72 -12.50
N ILE A 593 32.10 7.70 -11.17
CA ILE A 593 31.15 8.48 -10.37
C ILE A 593 31.77 9.81 -9.90
N HIS A 594 30.96 10.87 -9.93
CA HIS A 594 31.31 12.20 -9.46
C HIS A 594 30.28 12.65 -8.44
N ILE A 595 30.67 12.74 -7.17
CA ILE A 595 29.75 13.04 -6.07
C ILE A 595 29.94 14.47 -5.57
N ARG A 596 28.83 15.19 -5.39
CA ARG A 596 28.77 16.48 -4.72
C ARG A 596 27.73 16.45 -3.61
N ARG A 597 27.96 17.29 -2.60
CA ARG A 597 27.04 17.44 -1.48
C ARG A 597 26.32 18.78 -1.57
N LEU A 598 25.00 18.73 -1.39
CA LEU A 598 24.16 19.89 -1.14
C LEU A 598 23.56 19.76 0.27
N ASP A 599 23.33 20.86 0.97
CA ASP A 599 22.68 20.76 2.28
C ASP A 599 21.23 20.29 2.13
N TRP A 600 20.78 19.44 3.06
CA TRP A 600 19.46 18.78 2.98
C TRP A 600 18.28 19.77 2.87
N TRP A 601 18.35 20.94 3.52
CA TRP A 601 17.30 21.99 3.40
C TRP A 601 17.25 22.65 2.02
N SER A 602 18.33 22.52 1.24
CA SER A 602 18.41 22.94 -0.16
C SER A 602 18.14 21.80 -1.13
N HIS A 603 17.90 20.59 -0.64
CA HIS A 603 17.75 19.35 -1.41
C HIS A 603 16.28 18.91 -1.45
N ASN A 604 15.43 19.68 -2.12
CA ASN A 604 13.97 19.43 -2.21
C ASN A 604 13.52 18.82 -3.55
N GLN A 605 14.41 18.69 -4.52
CA GLN A 605 14.14 18.10 -5.84
C GLN A 605 14.98 16.85 -6.01
N HIS A 606 14.37 15.81 -6.54
CA HIS A 606 15.02 14.54 -6.84
C HIS A 606 14.85 14.25 -8.31
N MET A 607 15.91 13.79 -8.95
CA MET A 607 15.87 13.48 -10.38
C MET A 607 16.89 12.44 -10.78
N SER A 608 16.53 11.65 -11.78
CA SER A 608 17.43 10.74 -12.51
C SER A 608 17.26 11.05 -14.00
N ILE A 609 18.30 11.58 -14.62
CA ILE A 609 18.29 12.04 -16.02
C ILE A 609 19.21 11.12 -16.82
N PHE A 610 18.62 10.40 -17.76
CA PHE A 610 19.29 9.42 -18.59
C PHE A 610 19.76 10.09 -19.89
N LEU A 611 21.07 10.10 -20.11
CA LEU A 611 21.71 10.87 -21.16
C LEU A 611 22.51 9.98 -22.11
N GLN A 612 22.54 10.40 -23.37
CA GLN A 612 23.43 9.88 -24.40
C GLN A 612 24.46 10.96 -24.76
N GLY A 613 25.75 10.64 -24.64
CA GLY A 613 26.83 11.47 -25.17
C GLY A 613 26.76 11.57 -26.69
N ILE A 614 26.82 12.80 -27.21
CA ILE A 614 26.94 13.08 -28.64
C ILE A 614 28.43 13.29 -28.93
N GLU A 615 29.03 12.36 -29.69
CA GLU A 615 30.41 12.55 -30.18
C GLU A 615 30.45 13.72 -31.18
N ASP A 616 31.05 14.82 -30.76
CA ASP A 616 31.27 15.96 -31.63
C ASP A 616 32.35 15.62 -32.66
N LYS A 617 31.94 15.25 -33.88
CA LYS A 617 32.85 14.98 -35.01
C LYS A 617 33.70 16.19 -35.45
N LYS A 618 33.63 17.34 -34.75
CA LYS A 618 34.29 18.60 -35.11
C LYS A 618 35.23 19.19 -34.06
N SER A 619 35.44 18.56 -32.90
CA SER A 619 36.46 18.99 -31.94
C SER A 619 37.86 18.52 -32.36
N ASN A 620 38.26 18.88 -33.60
CA ASN A 620 39.64 18.79 -34.04
C ASN A 620 40.51 19.73 -33.19
N GLY A 621 41.22 19.15 -32.22
CA GLY A 621 42.60 19.54 -31.93
C GLY A 621 42.83 20.84 -31.16
N LYS A 622 41.97 21.23 -30.21
CA LYS A 622 42.38 22.18 -29.16
C LYS A 622 42.05 21.62 -27.78
N ASN A 623 42.98 20.85 -27.24
CA ASN A 623 43.09 20.58 -25.80
C ASN A 623 43.26 21.91 -25.06
N LYS A 624 42.16 22.58 -24.76
CA LYS A 624 42.14 23.54 -23.65
C LYS A 624 41.83 22.73 -22.41
N GLN A 625 42.87 22.43 -21.66
CA GLN A 625 42.77 21.92 -20.30
C GLN A 625 42.12 23.02 -19.46
N HIS A 626 40.80 23.02 -19.41
CA HIS A 626 40.07 23.96 -18.59
C HIS A 626 39.81 23.33 -17.23
N ASN A 627 40.37 23.94 -16.18
CA ASN A 627 40.07 23.68 -14.77
C ASN A 627 38.64 24.16 -14.41
N TYR A 628 37.61 23.73 -15.12
CA TYR A 628 36.24 24.14 -14.77
C TYR A 628 35.65 23.21 -13.72
N GLU A 629 34.96 23.80 -12.75
CA GLU A 629 34.19 23.15 -11.68
C GLU A 629 32.98 22.33 -12.21
N LEU A 630 32.79 22.34 -13.53
CA LEU A 630 31.76 21.66 -14.31
C LEU A 630 32.41 20.72 -15.35
N PRO A 631 32.81 19.50 -14.95
CA PRO A 631 33.58 18.58 -15.80
C PRO A 631 32.88 18.09 -17.07
N TRP A 632 31.56 18.29 -17.19
CA TRP A 632 30.78 17.86 -18.35
C TRP A 632 30.43 19.00 -19.34
N LEU A 633 30.88 20.23 -19.09
CA LEU A 633 30.44 21.40 -19.87
C LEU A 633 30.90 21.39 -21.34
N ASP A 634 31.93 20.60 -21.64
CA ASP A 634 32.46 20.41 -22.99
C ASP A 634 31.78 19.24 -23.74
N TYR A 635 30.81 18.55 -23.12
CA TYR A 635 30.07 17.44 -23.71
C TYR A 635 28.68 17.89 -24.16
N HIS A 636 28.30 17.47 -25.36
CA HIS A 636 26.92 17.58 -25.83
C HIS A 636 26.15 16.32 -25.43
N PHE A 637 25.06 16.49 -24.68
CA PHE A 637 24.19 15.38 -24.28
C PHE A 637 22.84 15.47 -24.97
N ASN A 638 22.31 14.32 -25.35
CA ASN A 638 20.90 14.15 -25.67
C ASN A 638 20.18 13.52 -24.47
N ALA A 639 19.12 14.15 -23.98
CA ALA A 639 18.30 13.60 -22.90
C ALA A 639 17.34 12.56 -23.47
N ILE A 640 17.51 11.31 -23.05
CA ILE A 640 16.63 10.19 -23.43
C ILE A 640 15.32 10.31 -22.66
N ALA A 641 15.43 10.40 -21.33
CA ALA A 641 14.32 10.54 -20.41
C ALA A 641 14.81 11.12 -19.07
N ALA A 642 13.87 11.59 -18.26
CA ALA A 642 14.13 11.94 -16.87
C ALA A 642 13.00 11.44 -15.97
N ILE A 643 13.35 10.95 -14.79
CA ILE A 643 12.41 10.74 -13.69
C ILE A 643 12.62 11.88 -12.69
N TYR A 644 11.54 12.53 -12.29
CA TYR A 644 11.57 13.72 -11.44
C TYR A 644 10.51 13.65 -10.35
N PHE A 645 10.84 14.10 -9.14
CA PHE A 645 9.87 14.39 -8.10
C PHE A 645 10.37 15.43 -7.10
N ASN A 646 9.43 16.11 -6.47
CA ASN A 646 9.71 16.95 -5.31
C ASN A 646 9.57 16.14 -4.03
N ARG A 647 10.51 16.34 -3.11
CA ARG A 647 10.51 15.75 -1.78
C ARG A 647 11.04 16.77 -0.79
N SER A 648 10.14 17.52 -0.16
CA SER A 648 10.51 18.51 0.85
C SER A 648 10.59 17.86 2.22
N PHE A 649 11.59 18.24 3.03
CA PHE A 649 11.77 17.76 4.41
C PHE A 649 11.73 16.23 4.54
N LYS A 650 12.24 15.53 3.53
CA LYS A 650 12.26 14.06 3.45
C LYS A 650 10.86 13.42 3.59
N ASN A 651 9.80 14.11 3.17
CA ASN A 651 8.44 13.54 3.15
C ASN A 651 8.49 12.13 2.52
N SER A 652 7.89 11.16 3.20
CA SER A 652 7.83 9.78 2.71
C SER A 652 7.01 9.69 1.44
N PHE A 653 5.96 10.51 1.29
CA PHE A 653 5.15 10.52 0.09
C PHE A 653 5.84 11.26 -1.05
N ILE A 654 6.06 10.56 -2.17
CA ILE A 654 6.62 11.12 -3.40
C ILE A 654 5.66 10.89 -4.58
N ASN A 655 5.64 11.84 -5.51
CA ASN A 655 4.85 11.78 -6.74
C ASN A 655 5.80 11.84 -7.94
N PRO A 656 6.43 10.72 -8.33
CA PRO A 656 7.37 10.66 -9.44
C PRO A 656 6.67 10.79 -10.79
N VAL A 657 7.26 11.59 -11.66
CA VAL A 657 6.86 11.73 -13.07
C VAL A 657 8.01 11.32 -13.97
N LEU A 658 7.66 10.63 -15.05
CA LEU A 658 8.53 10.37 -16.19
C LEU A 658 8.33 11.50 -17.21
N LEU A 659 9.46 12.02 -17.70
CA LEU A 659 9.57 13.10 -18.65
C LEU A 659 10.38 12.60 -19.86
N THR A 660 9.91 12.90 -21.06
CA THR A 660 10.58 12.52 -22.31
C THR A 660 10.63 13.70 -23.28
N GLY A 661 11.44 13.61 -24.33
CA GLY A 661 11.53 14.63 -25.36
C GLY A 661 11.96 15.99 -24.82
N LYS A 662 11.19 17.05 -25.11
CA LYS A 662 11.52 18.42 -24.69
C LYS A 662 11.47 18.61 -23.17
N ASP A 663 10.57 17.93 -22.47
CA ASP A 663 10.38 18.09 -21.02
C ASP A 663 11.58 17.55 -20.22
N ALA A 664 12.31 16.57 -20.77
CA ALA A 664 13.51 16.02 -20.12
C ALA A 664 14.68 17.05 -20.04
N LYS A 665 14.59 18.17 -20.74
CA LYS A 665 15.59 19.26 -20.67
C LYS A 665 15.46 20.11 -19.40
N ILE A 666 14.26 20.28 -18.87
CA ILE A 666 14.02 21.13 -17.68
C ILE A 666 14.73 20.58 -16.43
N PRO A 667 14.70 19.26 -16.15
CA PRO A 667 15.53 18.68 -15.09
C PRO A 667 17.03 18.91 -15.26
N ILE A 668 17.56 19.00 -16.50
CA ILE A 668 19.00 19.25 -16.71
C ILE A 668 19.38 20.64 -16.18
N GLU A 669 18.58 21.65 -16.47
CA GLU A 669 18.80 23.01 -15.95
C GLU A 669 18.75 23.04 -14.42
N SER A 670 17.81 22.31 -13.84
CA SER A 670 17.69 22.15 -12.39
C SER A 670 18.91 21.45 -11.78
N PHE A 671 19.39 20.37 -12.41
CA PHE A 671 20.60 19.66 -12.01
C PHE A 671 21.84 20.57 -12.05
N VAL A 672 22.01 21.34 -13.12
CA VAL A 672 23.13 22.28 -13.27
C VAL A 672 23.09 23.36 -12.19
N ALA A 673 21.91 23.92 -11.90
CA ALA A 673 21.73 24.88 -10.83
C ALA A 673 22.10 24.29 -9.46
N TYR A 674 21.71 23.04 -9.20
CA TYR A 674 22.06 22.35 -7.95
C TYR A 674 23.56 22.13 -7.86
N TRP A 675 24.17 21.66 -8.94
CA TRP A 675 25.61 21.43 -8.97
C TRP A 675 26.38 22.72 -8.74
N LEU A 676 26.04 23.80 -9.44
CA LEU A 676 26.60 25.13 -9.23
C LEU A 676 26.46 25.59 -7.78
N LYS A 677 25.30 25.35 -7.16
CA LYS A 677 25.09 25.68 -5.75
C LYS A 677 26.03 24.91 -4.81
N THR A 678 26.31 23.63 -5.09
CA THR A 678 27.31 22.85 -4.33
C THR A 678 28.73 23.41 -4.45
N VAL A 679 29.01 24.11 -5.55
CA VAL A 679 30.30 24.76 -5.82
C VAL A 679 30.36 26.14 -5.14
N LEU A 680 29.32 26.97 -5.31
CA LEU A 680 29.24 28.33 -4.76
C LEU A 680 29.20 28.37 -3.23
N ASN A 681 28.57 27.37 -2.59
CA ASN A 681 28.59 27.21 -1.12
C ASN A 681 30.02 27.03 -0.55
N ARG A 682 31.06 26.90 -1.39
CA ARG A 682 32.48 26.83 -1.00
C ARG A 682 33.26 28.14 -1.17
N ASN A 683 32.60 29.31 -1.16
CA ASN A 683 33.20 30.66 -1.34
C ASN A 683 33.58 31.05 -2.78
N VAL A 684 32.73 30.77 -3.78
CA VAL A 684 32.92 31.29 -5.15
C VAL A 684 31.93 32.43 -5.41
N LYS A 685 32.40 33.56 -5.96
CA LYS A 685 31.54 34.70 -6.33
C LYS A 685 30.76 34.35 -7.60
N LEU A 686 29.44 34.58 -7.59
CA LEU A 686 28.52 34.30 -8.70
C LEU A 686 28.88 34.99 -10.03
N GLU A 687 29.72 36.04 -9.98
CA GLU A 687 30.12 36.86 -11.13
C GLU A 687 31.00 36.10 -12.16
N ASP A 688 31.57 34.95 -11.80
CA ASP A 688 32.47 34.17 -12.66
C ASP A 688 31.77 33.06 -13.48
N VAL A 689 30.50 32.76 -13.20
CA VAL A 689 29.74 31.70 -13.91
C VAL A 689 28.96 32.30 -15.08
N LYS A 690 29.59 32.37 -16.26
CA LYS A 690 28.89 32.74 -17.51
C LYS A 690 27.98 31.60 -17.99
N LEU A 691 26.69 31.68 -17.65
CA LEU A 691 25.64 30.76 -18.12
C LEU A 691 25.37 30.84 -19.64
N ASP A 692 25.94 31.82 -20.35
CA ASP A 692 25.80 32.05 -21.80
C ASP A 692 26.32 30.90 -22.69
N ARG A 693 26.93 29.85 -22.12
CA ARG A 693 27.43 28.68 -22.86
C ARG A 693 26.43 27.53 -22.98
N PHE A 694 25.28 27.58 -22.32
CA PHE A 694 24.16 26.74 -22.71
C PHE A 694 23.52 27.34 -23.95
N LYS A 695 24.06 27.04 -25.13
CA LYS A 695 23.27 27.20 -26.35
C LYS A 695 22.09 26.25 -26.25
N VAL A 696 20.94 26.80 -25.85
CA VAL A 696 19.63 26.24 -26.14
C VAL A 696 19.60 26.06 -27.66
N LEU A 697 19.87 24.84 -28.12
CA LEU A 697 19.57 24.45 -29.48
C LEU A 697 18.06 24.56 -29.63
N HIS A 698 17.62 25.71 -30.16
CA HIS A 698 16.38 25.81 -30.89
C HIS A 698 16.40 24.69 -31.94
N LEU A 699 15.49 23.73 -31.79
CA LEU A 699 15.05 22.90 -32.91
C LEU A 699 14.27 23.78 -33.87
#